data_AF-A0A9W8I130-F1
#
_entry.id   AF-A0A9W8I130-F1
#
_cell.length_a   1.000
_cell.length_b   1.000
_cell.length_c   1.000
_cell.angle_alpha   90.00
_cell.angle_beta   90.00
_cell.angle_gamma   90.00
#
_symmetry.space_group_name_H-M   'P 1'
#
loop_
_entity.id
_entity.type
_entity.pdbx_description
1 polymer ?
#
loop_
_entity_poly.entity_id
_entity_poly.type
_entity_poly.pdbx_seq_one_letter_code
_entity_poly.pdbx_strand_id
1 'polypeptide(L)'
;MFVAGKKRKGHSKVPAARSVRLREDLSKSAHARGSATRDVQQREAEVNKWYRLGIENAREQQHRAALDYYNRAVALATNEGLKMAKLYEARSHTLYRLGEHQRAMVDAKEAIHIDENSAAGFARMATILAATGKAKEALAVIHKGLETVDPHVYGYAHLETLRMSVMQQLDPSYVPAVDPRTDPFRRLPEELAILILLWLDTRALVLLRGVARHWLSLIDNAPALWSRPCYASLNISQRLTHRLPAYTKLRSGLQQSKSRVPDRALRHVFEKSRGGLALLHFPDGSAPSSATLEVLFAHRRPRMSSVVVDCTAVLDAPVMHRILNLCMSPQISEIRLPYRCNLNNDVMAAIACSTPTLRILDISGCVNVNVKHLFRAWGTTLSDALGSTMMEELYLNDHPGIPELLVYSAKYSHFRNLKVLHIAIRDQTVFSLFTGLGSLFRYFLRIPDAQVPFPNLMELNIDGLWDTTISSRRFESSQTSLLVSRCRLLCTGLHRLSALESSSAGQVALYSALERCFSTLRKLHLTRAMGLSTQMLLRLTSTQQALPLVSLDLSGCVGIDAHGLAVLVSCCRDLVYVNLSQTATDNSVLSKLTEIINMSDNAGLEVLALDTTDITGVAVRDFASACAKRYCRIRSSGQARHPWRLQLLDIDNCTKVGSDAVAVARDMLSFMRTRILASIAD
;
A
#
# COMPACT_ATOMS: atom_id res chain seq x y z
N MET A 1 89.82 79.79 -47.12
CA MET A 1 90.33 81.05 -46.54
C MET A 1 89.84 81.16 -45.09
N PHE A 2 90.66 81.74 -44.21
CA PHE A 2 90.32 82.54 -43.00
C PHE A 2 88.90 83.20 -43.06
N VAL A 3 88.16 83.60 -42.02
CA VAL A 3 88.22 83.58 -40.54
C VAL A 3 86.92 84.22 -39.98
N ALA A 4 86.52 83.79 -38.78
CA ALA A 4 85.87 84.47 -37.63
C ALA A 4 84.64 85.42 -37.68
N GLY A 5 83.87 85.28 -36.59
CA GLY A 5 83.34 86.39 -35.75
C GLY A 5 81.84 86.26 -35.44
N LYS A 6 81.30 86.43 -34.22
CA LYS A 6 81.85 86.70 -32.88
C LYS A 6 80.72 86.48 -31.85
N LYS A 7 81.11 86.12 -30.63
CA LYS A 7 80.36 85.86 -29.38
C LYS A 7 79.20 86.82 -29.03
N ARG A 8 78.22 86.30 -28.28
CA ARG A 8 77.94 86.76 -26.88
C ARG A 8 77.27 85.67 -26.03
N LYS A 9 77.66 85.68 -24.75
CA LYS A 9 77.36 84.71 -23.66
C LYS A 9 76.06 85.07 -22.92
N GLY A 10 75.46 84.07 -22.26
CA GLY A 10 74.61 84.24 -21.07
C GLY A 10 74.66 82.98 -20.21
N HIS A 11 75.10 83.10 -18.96
CA HIS A 11 75.29 82.01 -17.98
C HIS A 11 74.02 81.74 -17.14
N SER A 12 73.78 80.49 -16.74
CA SER A 12 73.32 80.19 -15.37
C SER A 12 73.67 78.75 -14.97
N LYS A 13 74.46 78.61 -13.89
CA LYS A 13 74.86 77.35 -13.24
C LYS A 13 73.64 76.66 -12.59
N VAL A 14 73.46 75.36 -12.80
CA VAL A 14 72.50 74.53 -12.06
C VAL A 14 73.07 74.20 -10.67
N PRO A 15 72.33 74.38 -9.56
CA PRO A 15 72.68 73.71 -8.32
C PRO A 15 72.14 72.28 -8.39
N ALA A 16 73.02 71.31 -8.66
CA ALA A 16 72.71 69.89 -8.84
C ALA A 16 71.96 69.25 -7.65
N ALA A 17 71.89 69.90 -6.48
CA ALA A 17 71.20 69.39 -5.30
C ALA A 17 69.67 69.63 -5.29
N ARG A 18 69.15 70.66 -6.00
CA ARG A 18 67.72 71.03 -5.93
C ARG A 18 66.88 70.36 -7.01
N SER A 19 67.45 70.10 -8.19
CA SER A 19 66.79 69.35 -9.27
C SER A 19 66.70 67.84 -8.97
N VAL A 20 67.64 67.30 -8.19
CA VAL A 20 67.60 65.90 -7.73
C VAL A 20 66.50 65.71 -6.68
N ARG A 21 66.39 66.61 -5.68
CA ARG A 21 65.30 66.53 -4.68
C ARG A 21 63.90 66.71 -5.26
N LEU A 22 63.69 67.67 -6.18
CA LEU A 22 62.40 67.84 -6.85
C LEU A 22 62.03 66.65 -7.75
N ARG A 23 63.00 66.02 -8.42
CA ARG A 23 62.77 64.78 -9.19
C ARG A 23 62.51 63.58 -8.28
N GLU A 24 63.19 63.48 -7.14
CA GLU A 24 62.94 62.45 -6.13
C GLU A 24 61.57 62.61 -5.46
N ASP A 25 61.13 63.83 -5.16
CA ASP A 25 59.82 64.07 -4.54
C ASP A 25 58.66 63.90 -5.54
N LEU A 26 58.83 64.28 -6.81
CA LEU A 26 57.88 63.96 -7.89
C LEU A 26 57.86 62.45 -8.21
N SER A 27 59.02 61.78 -8.15
CA SER A 27 59.16 60.32 -8.28
C SER A 27 58.45 59.60 -7.12
N LYS A 28 58.66 60.02 -5.87
CA LYS A 28 58.00 59.47 -4.68
C LYS A 28 56.50 59.75 -4.67
N SER A 29 56.05 60.93 -5.11
CA SER A 29 54.63 61.26 -5.29
C SER A 29 53.96 60.45 -6.40
N ALA A 30 54.67 60.21 -7.51
CA ALA A 30 54.19 59.37 -8.62
C ALA A 30 54.20 57.88 -8.25
N HIS A 31 55.20 57.41 -7.49
CA HIS A 31 55.23 56.06 -6.92
C HIS A 31 54.15 55.85 -5.87
N ALA A 32 53.88 56.83 -5.00
CA ALA A 32 52.83 56.76 -3.99
C ALA A 32 51.43 56.79 -4.63
N ARG A 33 51.20 57.62 -5.66
CA ARG A 33 49.96 57.58 -6.45
C ARG A 33 49.82 56.28 -7.24
N GLY A 34 50.90 55.80 -7.84
CA GLY A 34 50.94 54.51 -8.55
C GLY A 34 50.70 53.30 -7.65
N SER A 35 51.20 53.33 -6.41
CA SER A 35 50.96 52.32 -5.37
C SER A 35 49.51 52.36 -4.89
N ALA A 36 48.98 53.54 -4.57
CA ALA A 36 47.59 53.70 -4.13
C ALA A 36 46.58 53.28 -5.23
N THR A 37 46.86 53.59 -6.51
CA THR A 37 46.01 53.12 -7.62
C THR A 37 46.11 51.61 -7.83
N ARG A 38 47.27 51.00 -7.57
CA ARG A 38 47.44 49.53 -7.63
C ARG A 38 46.68 48.84 -6.49
N ASP A 39 46.68 49.40 -5.29
CA ASP A 39 45.95 48.86 -4.14
C ASP A 39 44.43 48.90 -4.36
N VAL A 40 43.90 49.99 -4.95
CA VAL A 40 42.47 50.08 -5.31
C VAL A 40 42.12 49.07 -6.40
N GLN A 41 42.92 48.96 -7.46
CA GLN A 41 42.71 47.99 -8.53
C GLN A 41 42.79 46.53 -8.04
N GLN A 42 43.68 46.25 -7.09
CA GLN A 42 43.81 44.91 -6.49
C GLN A 42 42.60 44.57 -5.64
N ARG A 43 42.09 45.51 -4.83
CA ARG A 43 40.85 45.33 -4.06
C ARG A 43 39.65 45.13 -4.96
N GLU A 44 39.52 45.90 -6.04
CA GLU A 44 38.45 45.72 -7.03
C GLU A 44 38.51 44.36 -7.73
N ALA A 45 39.71 43.91 -8.10
CA ALA A 45 39.90 42.57 -8.68
C ALA A 45 39.48 41.48 -7.70
N GLU A 46 39.74 41.67 -6.41
CA GLU A 46 39.35 40.75 -5.34
C GLU A 46 37.84 40.75 -5.08
N VAL A 47 37.18 41.91 -5.04
CA VAL A 47 35.71 42.02 -4.97
C VAL A 47 35.06 41.31 -6.16
N ASN A 48 35.57 41.54 -7.37
CA ASN A 48 35.06 40.89 -8.58
C ASN A 48 35.29 39.38 -8.61
N LYS A 49 36.36 38.90 -7.96
CA LYS A 49 36.62 37.46 -7.79
C LYS A 49 35.56 36.86 -6.86
N TRP A 50 35.33 37.45 -5.69
CA TRP A 50 34.34 36.95 -4.73
C TRP A 50 32.90 37.04 -5.27
N TYR A 51 32.57 38.11 -5.99
CA TYR A 51 31.26 38.25 -6.65
C TYR A 51 31.01 37.14 -7.68
N ARG A 52 32.01 36.83 -8.53
CA ARG A 52 31.91 35.74 -9.53
C ARG A 52 31.74 34.37 -8.87
N LEU A 53 32.52 34.08 -7.83
CA LEU A 53 32.39 32.85 -7.06
C LEU A 53 30.99 32.74 -6.41
N GLY A 54 30.46 33.85 -5.91
CA GLY A 54 29.09 33.92 -5.39
C GLY A 54 28.05 33.57 -6.45
N ILE A 55 28.18 34.09 -7.68
CA ILE A 55 27.27 33.79 -8.79
C ILE A 55 27.34 32.32 -9.19
N GLU A 56 28.55 31.78 -9.34
CA GLU A 56 28.77 30.37 -9.71
C GLU A 56 28.13 29.43 -8.68
N ASN A 57 28.39 29.66 -7.39
CA ASN A 57 27.81 28.85 -6.31
C ASN A 57 26.29 29.02 -6.20
N ALA A 58 25.76 30.22 -6.47
CA ALA A 58 24.31 30.44 -6.51
C ALA A 58 23.64 29.69 -7.68
N ARG A 59 24.31 29.60 -8.84
CA ARG A 59 23.85 28.78 -9.98
C ARG A 59 23.86 27.29 -9.67
N GLU A 60 24.84 26.83 -8.90
CA GLU A 60 24.92 25.45 -8.40
C GLU A 60 23.97 25.15 -7.21
N GLN A 61 23.12 26.10 -6.83
CA GLN A 61 22.19 26.00 -5.69
C GLN A 61 22.86 25.89 -4.31
N GLN A 62 24.16 26.17 -4.21
CA GLN A 62 24.92 26.20 -2.96
C GLN A 62 24.76 27.57 -2.26
N HIS A 63 23.53 27.90 -1.86
CA HIS A 63 23.16 29.25 -1.39
C HIS A 63 23.94 29.73 -0.16
N ARG A 64 24.35 28.83 0.75
CA ARG A 64 25.18 29.21 1.92
C ARG A 64 26.59 29.63 1.52
N ALA A 65 27.26 28.86 0.66
CA ALA A 65 28.58 29.20 0.15
C ALA A 65 28.55 30.50 -0.68
N ALA A 66 27.51 30.66 -1.51
CA ALA A 66 27.29 31.90 -2.24
C ALA A 66 27.14 33.11 -1.31
N LEU A 67 26.38 32.97 -0.22
CA LEU A 67 26.22 34.04 0.78
C LEU A 67 27.55 34.43 1.43
N ASP A 68 28.39 33.46 1.78
CA ASP A 68 29.71 33.73 2.36
C ASP A 68 30.61 34.50 1.39
N TYR A 69 30.60 34.14 0.10
CA TYR A 69 31.33 34.87 -0.93
C TYR A 69 30.79 36.29 -1.15
N TYR A 70 29.47 36.48 -1.16
CA TYR A 70 28.88 37.81 -1.24
C TYR A 70 29.17 38.66 0.00
N ASN A 71 29.21 38.08 1.21
CA ASN A 71 29.60 38.79 2.42
C ASN A 71 31.05 39.27 2.35
N ARG A 72 31.98 38.44 1.85
CA ARG A 72 33.37 38.84 1.63
C ARG A 72 33.50 39.93 0.58
N ALA A 73 32.75 39.83 -0.51
CA ALA A 73 32.71 40.87 -1.53
C ALA A 73 32.20 42.21 -0.97
N VAL A 74 31.13 42.20 -0.15
CA VAL A 74 30.57 43.42 0.46
C VAL A 74 31.54 44.04 1.47
N ALA A 75 32.25 43.23 2.25
CA ALA A 75 33.22 43.71 3.23
C ALA A 75 34.46 44.38 2.60
N LEU A 76 34.84 43.96 1.39
CA LEU A 76 35.98 44.49 0.64
C LEU A 76 35.61 45.62 -0.31
N ALA A 77 34.33 45.77 -0.64
CA ALA A 77 33.84 46.81 -1.51
C ALA A 77 33.96 48.19 -0.83
N THR A 78 34.69 49.11 -1.47
CA THR A 78 34.66 50.54 -1.15
C THR A 78 33.52 51.19 -1.95
N ASN A 79 32.81 52.17 -1.36
CA ASN A 79 31.57 52.80 -1.87
C ASN A 79 31.60 53.26 -3.35
N GLU A 80 31.54 52.34 -4.29
CA GLU A 80 31.45 52.58 -5.72
C GLU A 80 30.06 52.16 -6.25
N GLY A 81 29.12 53.11 -6.21
CA GLY A 81 27.82 53.13 -6.90
C GLY A 81 27.27 51.81 -7.46
N LEU A 82 27.05 51.74 -8.78
CA LEU A 82 26.29 50.70 -9.48
C LEU A 82 26.78 49.25 -9.26
N LYS A 83 28.08 49.05 -8.97
CA LYS A 83 28.64 47.73 -8.65
C LYS A 83 28.13 47.23 -7.29
N MET A 84 28.02 48.13 -6.32
CA MET A 84 27.52 47.82 -4.99
C MET A 84 26.03 47.47 -5.01
N ALA A 85 25.23 48.17 -5.82
CA ALA A 85 23.81 47.86 -6.02
C ALA A 85 23.60 46.41 -6.51
N LYS A 86 24.37 45.97 -7.52
CA LYS A 86 24.31 44.58 -8.04
C LYS A 86 24.74 43.53 -7.01
N LEU A 87 25.67 43.90 -6.12
CA LEU A 87 26.14 43.01 -5.07
C LEU A 87 25.08 42.82 -3.98
N TYR A 88 24.43 43.90 -3.55
CA TYR A 88 23.28 43.84 -2.64
C TYR A 88 22.08 43.12 -3.27
N GLU A 89 21.81 43.31 -4.57
CA GLU A 89 20.75 42.59 -5.28
C GLU A 89 21.01 41.07 -5.26
N ALA A 90 22.23 40.66 -5.61
CA ALA A 90 22.62 39.25 -5.63
C ALA A 90 22.56 38.62 -4.22
N ARG A 91 23.05 39.34 -3.20
CA ARG A 91 23.00 38.88 -1.82
C ARG A 91 21.57 38.80 -1.27
N SER A 92 20.73 39.78 -1.60
CA SER A 92 19.30 39.79 -1.28
C SER A 92 18.60 38.55 -1.85
N HIS A 93 18.87 38.22 -3.12
CA HIS A 93 18.32 37.00 -3.71
C HIS A 93 18.78 35.74 -2.98
N THR A 94 20.06 35.62 -2.66
CA THR A 94 20.60 34.46 -1.94
C THR A 94 20.02 34.33 -0.52
N LEU A 95 19.90 35.44 0.21
CA LEU A 95 19.25 35.47 1.53
C LEU A 95 17.77 35.07 1.45
N TYR A 96 17.06 35.52 0.41
CA TYR A 96 15.69 35.09 0.14
C TYR A 96 15.60 33.57 -0.09
N ARG A 97 16.52 32.98 -0.87
CA ARG A 97 16.59 31.53 -1.11
C ARG A 97 16.92 30.73 0.15
N LEU A 98 17.58 31.35 1.13
CA LEU A 98 17.89 30.76 2.45
C LEU A 98 16.76 30.97 3.49
N GLY A 99 15.68 31.69 3.15
CA GLY A 99 14.57 31.99 4.06
C GLY A 99 14.82 33.18 5.00
N GLU A 100 15.93 33.91 4.84
CA GLU A 100 16.30 35.05 5.68
C GLU A 100 15.66 36.36 5.18
N HIS A 101 14.32 36.40 5.17
CA HIS A 101 13.53 37.45 4.52
C HIS A 101 13.82 38.86 5.04
N GLN A 102 14.06 39.04 6.34
CA GLN A 102 14.31 40.37 6.93
C GLN A 102 15.63 40.96 6.44
N ARG A 103 16.69 40.16 6.37
CA ARG A 103 18.00 40.59 5.86
C ARG A 103 17.96 40.80 4.35
N ALA A 104 17.24 39.94 3.63
CA ALA A 104 17.02 40.10 2.19
C ALA A 104 16.31 41.43 1.85
N MET A 105 15.33 41.84 2.68
CA MET A 105 14.62 43.12 2.52
C MET A 105 15.54 44.33 2.71
N VAL A 106 16.44 44.29 3.68
CA VAL A 106 17.42 45.37 3.90
C VAL A 106 18.30 45.51 2.67
N ASP A 107 18.87 44.41 2.19
CA ASP A 107 19.75 44.42 1.01
C ASP A 107 19.02 44.86 -0.27
N ALA A 108 17.76 44.44 -0.48
CA ALA A 108 16.98 44.89 -1.63
C ALA A 108 16.71 46.40 -1.57
N LYS A 109 16.46 46.95 -0.39
CA LYS A 109 16.24 48.39 -0.19
C LYS A 109 17.52 49.19 -0.43
N GLU A 110 18.66 48.71 0.05
CA GLU A 110 19.97 49.33 -0.22
C GLU A 110 20.32 49.29 -1.72
N ALA A 111 20.02 48.18 -2.41
CA ALA A 111 20.22 48.08 -3.86
C ALA A 111 19.42 49.15 -4.63
N ILE A 112 18.15 49.35 -4.28
CA ILE A 112 17.28 50.39 -4.88
C ILE A 112 17.77 51.81 -4.54
N HIS A 113 18.27 52.01 -3.31
CA HIS A 113 18.79 53.32 -2.90
C HIS A 113 20.06 53.73 -3.65
N ILE A 114 20.92 52.75 -3.97
CA ILE A 114 22.17 52.98 -4.71
C ILE A 114 21.92 53.09 -6.23
N ASP A 115 20.96 52.33 -6.76
CA ASP A 115 20.55 52.38 -8.17
C ASP A 115 19.02 52.49 -8.29
N GLU A 116 18.55 53.73 -8.35
CA GLU A 116 17.11 54.05 -8.46
C GLU A 116 16.51 53.60 -9.80
N ASN A 117 17.33 53.31 -10.81
CA ASN A 117 16.92 52.80 -12.11
C ASN A 117 17.01 51.25 -12.20
N SER A 118 17.15 50.56 -11.06
CA SER A 118 17.30 49.10 -11.01
C SER A 118 15.97 48.35 -11.03
N ALA A 119 15.51 47.90 -12.21
CA ALA A 119 14.34 47.02 -12.31
C ALA A 119 14.45 45.77 -11.42
N ALA A 120 15.65 45.19 -11.35
CA ALA A 120 15.92 43.99 -10.59
C ALA A 120 15.81 44.23 -9.07
N GLY A 121 16.30 45.38 -8.56
CA GLY A 121 16.15 45.77 -7.16
C GLY A 121 14.69 45.85 -6.72
N PHE A 122 13.84 46.55 -7.49
CA PHE A 122 12.39 46.61 -7.25
C PHE A 122 11.74 45.22 -7.30
N ALA A 123 12.12 44.39 -8.28
CA ALA A 123 11.61 43.04 -8.41
C ALA A 123 11.98 42.15 -7.21
N ARG A 124 13.22 42.26 -6.68
CA ARG A 124 13.63 41.53 -5.46
C ARG A 124 12.78 41.93 -4.27
N MET A 125 12.67 43.23 -4.01
CA MET A 125 11.92 43.74 -2.86
C MET A 125 10.44 43.33 -2.93
N ALA A 126 9.81 43.46 -4.10
CA ALA A 126 8.42 43.06 -4.31
C ALA A 126 8.22 41.55 -4.15
N THR A 127 9.15 40.73 -4.64
CA THR A 127 9.09 39.26 -4.49
C THR A 127 9.17 38.85 -3.02
N ILE A 128 10.04 39.49 -2.24
CA ILE A 128 10.19 39.19 -0.80
C ILE A 128 8.93 39.63 -0.03
N LEU A 129 8.34 40.79 -0.35
CA LEU A 129 7.09 41.26 0.24
C LEU A 129 5.92 40.34 -0.10
N ALA A 130 5.80 39.89 -1.36
CA ALA A 130 4.78 38.94 -1.80
C ALA A 130 4.92 37.59 -1.06
N ALA A 131 6.16 37.07 -0.96
CA ALA A 131 6.44 35.83 -0.26
C ALA A 131 6.19 35.89 1.26
N THR A 132 6.27 37.07 1.86
CA THR A 132 5.97 37.30 3.29
C THR A 132 4.49 37.66 3.56
N GLY A 133 3.62 37.51 2.57
CA GLY A 133 2.17 37.72 2.68
C GLY A 133 1.73 39.18 2.59
N LYS A 134 2.62 40.09 2.21
CA LYS A 134 2.37 41.53 2.11
C LYS A 134 2.12 41.96 0.66
N ALA A 135 1.19 41.29 -0.02
CA ALA A 135 0.91 41.49 -1.44
C ALA A 135 0.53 42.95 -1.81
N LYS A 136 -0.18 43.68 -0.93
CA LYS A 136 -0.51 45.10 -1.12
C LYS A 136 0.75 45.99 -1.12
N GLU A 137 1.67 45.76 -0.18
CA GLU A 137 2.95 46.48 -0.12
C GLU A 137 3.83 46.12 -1.33
N ALA A 138 3.81 44.84 -1.76
CA ALA A 138 4.52 44.40 -2.96
C ALA A 138 4.03 45.13 -4.23
N LEU A 139 2.72 45.29 -4.42
CA LEU A 139 2.19 46.06 -5.55
C LEU A 139 2.61 47.54 -5.52
N ALA A 140 2.63 48.16 -4.34
CA ALA A 140 3.08 49.55 -4.21
C ALA A 140 4.55 49.71 -4.63
N VAL A 141 5.41 48.76 -4.25
CA VAL A 141 6.83 48.73 -4.66
C VAL A 141 6.98 48.50 -6.17
N ILE A 142 6.19 47.60 -6.75
CA ILE A 142 6.20 47.36 -8.21
C ILE A 142 5.73 48.60 -8.98
N HIS A 143 4.67 49.27 -8.49
CA HIS A 143 4.17 50.51 -9.10
C HIS A 143 5.25 51.58 -9.12
N LYS A 144 5.90 51.80 -7.96
CA LYS A 144 7.01 52.74 -7.87
C LYS A 144 8.14 52.39 -8.85
N GLY A 145 8.50 51.10 -8.96
CA GLY A 145 9.51 50.66 -9.91
C GLY A 145 9.13 50.89 -11.38
N LEU A 146 7.87 50.70 -11.74
CA LEU A 146 7.37 50.98 -13.10
C LEU A 146 7.31 52.48 -13.41
N GLU A 147 7.19 53.35 -12.41
CA GLU A 147 7.23 54.81 -12.58
C GLU A 147 8.66 55.36 -12.68
N THR A 148 9.61 54.77 -11.95
CA THR A 148 10.97 55.32 -11.82
C THR A 148 11.99 54.70 -12.76
N VAL A 149 11.78 53.47 -13.23
CA VAL A 149 12.74 52.75 -14.08
C VAL A 149 12.47 53.03 -15.56
N ASP A 150 13.52 53.31 -16.33
CA ASP A 150 13.41 53.47 -17.79
C ASP A 150 12.90 52.17 -18.43
N PRO A 151 11.84 52.22 -19.27
CA PRO A 151 11.27 51.05 -19.94
C PRO A 151 12.25 50.21 -20.76
N HIS A 152 13.39 50.78 -21.20
CA HIS A 152 14.42 50.08 -21.97
C HIS A 152 15.44 49.32 -21.10
N VAL A 153 15.36 49.46 -19.77
CA VAL A 153 16.26 48.74 -18.84
C VAL A 153 15.92 47.26 -18.79
N TYR A 154 16.96 46.43 -18.84
CA TYR A 154 16.83 44.99 -18.69
C TYR A 154 16.14 44.63 -17.37
N GLY A 155 15.01 43.91 -17.47
CA GLY A 155 14.19 43.53 -16.32
C GLY A 155 12.91 44.35 -16.13
N TYR A 156 12.68 45.42 -16.91
CA TYR A 156 11.42 46.19 -16.82
C TYR A 156 10.18 45.32 -17.08
N ALA A 157 10.20 44.48 -18.13
CA ALA A 157 9.12 43.52 -18.40
C ALA A 157 8.91 42.49 -17.26
N HIS A 158 9.95 42.23 -16.45
CA HIS A 158 9.82 41.37 -15.28
C HIS A 158 8.97 42.02 -14.18
N LEU A 159 9.03 43.36 -14.03
CA LEU A 159 8.16 44.08 -13.10
C LEU A 159 6.69 44.01 -13.51
N GLU A 160 6.38 44.12 -14.81
CA GLU A 160 4.99 44.00 -15.30
C GLU A 160 4.43 42.58 -15.11
N THR A 161 5.21 41.56 -15.42
CA THR A 161 4.81 40.16 -15.19
C THR A 161 4.65 39.86 -13.69
N LEU A 162 5.54 40.38 -12.85
CA LEU A 162 5.42 40.28 -11.40
C LEU A 162 4.18 41.02 -10.87
N ARG A 163 3.84 42.19 -11.43
CA ARG A 163 2.60 42.92 -11.10
C ARG A 163 1.38 42.04 -11.31
N MET A 164 1.27 41.40 -12.47
CA MET A 164 0.15 40.50 -12.78
C MET A 164 0.09 39.31 -11.81
N SER A 165 1.24 38.71 -11.50
CA SER A 165 1.32 37.60 -10.54
C SER A 165 0.93 38.01 -9.11
N VAL A 166 1.35 39.18 -8.64
CA VAL A 166 1.00 39.68 -7.29
C VAL A 166 -0.46 40.15 -7.24
N MET A 167 -1.02 40.69 -8.32
CA MET A 167 -2.46 41.01 -8.41
C MET A 167 -3.33 39.77 -8.26
N GLN A 168 -2.91 38.62 -8.82
CA GLN A 168 -3.61 37.34 -8.59
C GLN A 168 -3.59 36.95 -7.11
N GLN A 169 -2.55 37.29 -6.33
CA GLN A 169 -2.50 36.99 -4.89
C GLN A 169 -3.53 37.76 -4.05
N LEU A 170 -4.10 38.84 -4.60
CA LEU A 170 -5.15 39.62 -3.95
C LEU A 170 -6.56 39.11 -4.28
N ASP A 171 -6.68 38.15 -5.20
CA ASP A 171 -7.95 37.48 -5.48
C ASP A 171 -8.35 36.60 -4.27
N PRO A 172 -9.58 36.73 -3.73
CA PRO A 172 -10.08 35.86 -2.66
C PRO A 172 -10.01 34.36 -2.96
N SER A 173 -9.93 33.97 -4.24
CA SER A 173 -9.82 32.58 -4.71
C SER A 173 -8.37 32.08 -4.82
N TYR A 174 -7.36 32.96 -4.67
CA TYR A 174 -5.96 32.57 -4.77
C TYR A 174 -5.50 31.74 -3.58
N VAL A 175 -4.95 30.56 -3.85
CA VAL A 175 -4.33 29.68 -2.86
C VAL A 175 -2.83 29.61 -3.13
N PRO A 176 -1.96 30.10 -2.21
CA PRO A 176 -0.51 30.02 -2.39
C PRO A 176 -0.04 28.58 -2.58
N ALA A 177 0.92 28.37 -3.49
CA ALA A 177 1.46 27.04 -3.77
C ALA A 177 2.11 26.36 -2.53
N VAL A 178 2.57 27.15 -1.56
CA VAL A 178 3.32 26.71 -0.38
C VAL A 178 2.76 27.33 0.90
N ASP A 179 1.45 27.20 1.14
CA ASP A 179 0.93 27.34 2.51
C ASP A 179 0.62 25.96 3.10
N PRO A 180 1.47 25.39 3.96
CA PRO A 180 1.21 24.12 4.63
C PRO A 180 0.03 24.18 5.61
N ARG A 181 -0.56 25.36 5.86
CA ARG A 181 -1.73 25.57 6.72
C ARG A 181 -3.05 25.59 5.95
N THR A 182 -3.03 25.55 4.61
CA THR A 182 -4.26 25.48 3.81
C THR A 182 -4.79 24.05 3.73
N ASP A 183 -6.11 23.94 3.90
CA ASP A 183 -6.86 22.69 3.79
C ASP A 183 -6.55 21.98 2.46
N PRO A 184 -6.05 20.72 2.48
CA PRO A 184 -5.64 20.02 1.27
C PRO A 184 -6.81 19.77 0.30
N PHE A 185 -8.04 19.64 0.78
CA PHE A 185 -9.21 19.45 -0.09
C PHE A 185 -9.67 20.73 -0.78
N ARG A 186 -9.24 21.91 -0.31
CA ARG A 186 -9.46 23.16 -1.07
C ARG A 186 -8.55 23.29 -2.30
N ARG A 187 -7.46 22.52 -2.34
CA ARG A 187 -6.50 22.52 -3.45
C ARG A 187 -6.83 21.45 -4.50
N LEU A 188 -7.75 20.54 -4.19
CA LEU A 188 -8.09 19.40 -5.02
C LEU A 188 -9.50 19.57 -5.59
N PRO A 189 -9.73 19.19 -6.87
CA PRO A 189 -11.06 18.91 -7.37
C PRO A 189 -11.83 17.98 -6.42
N GLU A 190 -13.13 18.19 -6.28
CA GLU A 190 -13.98 17.43 -5.35
C GLU A 190 -13.93 15.93 -5.65
N GLU A 191 -13.81 15.54 -6.92
CA GLU A 191 -13.70 14.15 -7.36
C GLU A 191 -12.43 13.49 -6.82
N LEU A 192 -11.30 14.21 -6.83
CA LEU A 192 -10.04 13.70 -6.29
C LEU A 192 -10.09 13.60 -4.76
N ALA A 193 -10.73 14.56 -4.09
CA ALA A 193 -10.94 14.51 -2.65
C ALA A 193 -11.81 13.30 -2.25
N ILE A 194 -12.92 13.06 -2.95
CA ILE A 194 -13.79 11.88 -2.75
C ILE A 194 -13.01 10.59 -3.02
N LEU A 195 -12.20 10.54 -4.09
CA LEU A 195 -11.37 9.37 -4.39
C LEU A 195 -10.38 9.06 -3.27
N ILE A 196 -9.79 10.07 -2.62
CA ILE A 196 -8.91 9.88 -1.46
C ILE A 196 -9.72 9.37 -0.26
N LEU A 197 -10.88 9.97 0.02
CA LEU A 197 -11.74 9.59 1.13
C LEU A 197 -12.31 8.17 1.01
N LEU A 198 -12.50 7.65 -0.22
CA LEU A 198 -12.92 6.27 -0.48
C LEU A 198 -11.92 5.21 0.01
N TRP A 199 -10.67 5.59 0.32
CA TRP A 199 -9.67 4.70 0.91
C TRP A 199 -9.72 4.65 2.44
N LEU A 200 -10.61 5.42 3.07
CA LEU A 200 -10.73 5.48 4.52
C LEU A 200 -11.88 4.60 5.01
N ASP A 201 -11.74 4.11 6.23
CA ASP A 201 -12.84 3.40 6.89
C ASP A 201 -13.96 4.36 7.33
N THR A 202 -15.13 3.81 7.58
CA THR A 202 -16.35 4.54 7.95
C THR A 202 -16.14 5.32 9.25
N ARG A 203 -15.32 4.80 10.18
CA ARG A 203 -15.02 5.47 11.45
C ARG A 203 -14.18 6.73 11.21
N ALA A 204 -13.14 6.64 10.40
CA ALA A 204 -12.29 7.75 10.00
C ALA A 204 -13.13 8.80 9.28
N LEU A 205 -14.00 8.42 8.33
CA LEU A 205 -14.91 9.36 7.67
C LEU A 205 -15.78 10.13 8.67
N VAL A 206 -16.37 9.44 9.65
CA VAL A 206 -17.18 10.09 10.69
C VAL A 206 -16.36 11.05 11.55
N LEU A 207 -15.10 10.71 11.88
CA LEU A 207 -14.20 11.58 12.65
C LEU A 207 -13.76 12.81 11.85
N LEU A 208 -13.48 12.63 10.56
CA LEU A 208 -12.99 13.67 9.66
C LEU A 208 -14.01 14.79 9.41
N ARG A 209 -15.30 14.52 9.65
CA ARG A 209 -16.36 15.55 9.67
C ARG A 209 -16.09 16.65 10.73
N GLY A 210 -15.31 16.35 11.76
CA GLY A 210 -14.93 17.30 12.82
C GLY A 210 -13.74 18.20 12.48
N VAL A 211 -13.07 18.03 11.33
CA VAL A 211 -11.84 18.75 10.97
C VAL A 211 -12.15 20.21 10.58
N ALA A 212 -13.10 20.41 9.66
CA ALA A 212 -13.50 21.73 9.19
C ALA A 212 -14.91 21.68 8.60
N ARG A 213 -15.57 22.85 8.50
CA ARG A 213 -16.90 22.97 7.86
C ARG A 213 -16.89 22.50 6.40
N HIS A 214 -15.78 22.73 5.69
CA HIS A 214 -15.60 22.27 4.31
C HIS A 214 -15.54 20.74 4.24
N TRP A 215 -14.77 20.08 5.11
CA TRP A 215 -14.69 18.62 5.18
C TRP A 215 -16.04 18.00 5.53
N LEU A 216 -16.75 18.58 6.51
CA LEU A 216 -18.11 18.16 6.85
C LEU A 216 -19.02 18.21 5.61
N SER A 217 -19.03 19.33 4.88
CA SER A 217 -19.85 19.50 3.69
C SER A 217 -19.50 18.48 2.60
N LEU A 218 -18.21 18.31 2.31
CA LEU A 218 -17.73 17.40 1.28
C LEU A 218 -18.08 15.93 1.61
N ILE A 219 -17.87 15.53 2.86
CA ILE A 219 -18.17 14.16 3.33
C ILE A 219 -19.69 13.91 3.37
N ASP A 220 -20.49 14.85 3.87
CA ASP A 220 -21.94 14.67 4.00
C ASP A 220 -22.68 14.72 2.65
N ASN A 221 -22.13 15.42 1.65
CA ASN A 221 -22.74 15.59 0.33
C ASN A 221 -22.23 14.59 -0.72
N ALA A 222 -21.38 13.63 -0.35
CA ALA A 222 -20.87 12.59 -1.24
C ALA A 222 -21.50 11.20 -0.92
N PRO A 223 -22.66 10.83 -1.50
CA PRO A 223 -23.30 9.53 -1.28
C PRO A 223 -22.42 8.33 -1.61
N ALA A 224 -21.46 8.48 -2.54
CA ALA A 224 -20.53 7.43 -2.92
C ALA A 224 -19.72 6.90 -1.72
N LEU A 225 -19.34 7.77 -0.78
CA LEU A 225 -18.61 7.42 0.44
C LEU A 225 -19.42 6.49 1.36
N TRP A 226 -20.75 6.58 1.30
CA TRP A 226 -21.67 5.86 2.16
C TRP A 226 -22.36 4.67 1.48
N SER A 227 -22.12 4.48 0.17
CA SER A 227 -22.74 3.43 -0.64
C SER A 227 -22.26 2.02 -0.27
N ARG A 228 -20.98 1.89 0.09
CA ARG A 228 -20.32 0.63 0.50
C ARG A 228 -19.46 0.89 1.74
N PRO A 229 -20.05 0.96 2.93
CA PRO A 229 -19.31 1.31 4.13
C PRO A 229 -18.25 0.27 4.45
N CYS A 230 -17.01 0.71 4.62
CA CYS A 230 -15.90 -0.13 5.06
C CYS A 230 -15.74 0.04 6.58
N TYR A 231 -15.99 -1.02 7.36
CA TYR A 231 -15.95 -0.94 8.82
C TYR A 231 -14.70 -1.58 9.43
N ALA A 232 -13.92 -2.31 8.62
CA ALA A 232 -12.60 -2.75 9.02
C ALA A 232 -11.62 -1.59 8.86
N SER A 233 -10.75 -1.38 9.86
CA SER A 233 -9.60 -0.50 9.67
C SER A 233 -8.80 -1.03 8.49
N LEU A 234 -8.76 -0.28 7.39
CA LEU A 234 -7.92 -0.54 6.22
C LEU A 234 -6.45 -0.40 6.63
N ASN A 235 -5.95 -1.35 7.42
CA ASN A 235 -4.56 -1.72 7.29
C ASN A 235 -4.46 -2.34 5.90
N ILE A 236 -3.65 -1.73 5.03
CA ILE A 236 -3.26 -2.28 3.73
C ILE A 236 -2.76 -3.73 3.88
N SER A 237 -2.30 -4.09 5.08
CA SER A 237 -2.02 -5.46 5.53
C SER A 237 -3.22 -6.42 5.46
N GLN A 238 -4.46 -5.98 5.72
CA GLN A 238 -5.63 -6.87 5.77
C GLN A 238 -6.08 -7.38 4.39
N ARG A 239 -5.94 -6.57 3.34
CA ARG A 239 -6.12 -7.05 1.95
C ARG A 239 -5.04 -8.08 1.56
N LEU A 240 -3.88 -8.06 2.22
CA LEU A 240 -2.83 -9.07 2.07
C LEU A 240 -3.06 -10.30 2.99
N THR A 241 -3.63 -10.14 4.19
CA THR A 241 -3.84 -11.25 5.14
C THR A 241 -5.00 -12.18 4.79
N HIS A 242 -5.97 -11.77 3.97
CA HIS A 242 -6.96 -12.70 3.41
C HIS A 242 -6.34 -13.79 2.51
N ARG A 243 -5.03 -13.70 2.20
CA ARG A 243 -4.29 -14.72 1.44
C ARG A 243 -3.62 -15.79 2.30
N LEU A 244 -3.46 -15.63 3.63
CA LEU A 244 -2.49 -16.41 4.42
C LEU A 244 -3.10 -17.03 5.72
N PRO A 245 -3.17 -18.38 5.86
CA PRO A 245 -3.72 -19.09 7.01
C PRO A 245 -2.93 -19.00 8.33
N ALA A 246 -1.65 -18.62 8.32
CA ALA A 246 -0.83 -18.58 9.55
C ALA A 246 -1.27 -17.51 10.58
N TYR A 247 -2.27 -16.69 10.29
CA TYR A 247 -2.77 -15.68 11.23
C TYR A 247 -3.77 -16.20 12.28
N THR A 248 -4.07 -17.50 12.30
CA THR A 248 -4.99 -18.09 13.29
C THR A 248 -4.41 -18.11 14.71
N LYS A 249 -3.10 -18.35 14.89
CA LYS A 249 -2.42 -18.22 16.21
C LYS A 249 -2.31 -16.75 16.68
N LEU A 250 -2.31 -15.78 15.76
CA LEU A 250 -2.27 -14.34 16.10
C LEU A 250 -3.65 -13.72 16.40
N ARG A 251 -4.74 -14.43 16.08
CA ARG A 251 -6.12 -14.00 16.38
C ARG A 251 -6.42 -13.99 17.89
N SER A 252 -5.68 -14.76 18.69
CA SER A 252 -5.84 -14.77 20.15
C SER A 252 -5.11 -13.61 20.85
N GLY A 253 -3.99 -13.13 20.29
CA GLY A 253 -3.17 -12.04 20.85
C GLY A 253 -3.47 -10.65 20.27
N LEU A 254 -3.92 -10.58 19.02
CA LEU A 254 -4.63 -9.40 18.52
C LEU A 254 -6.09 -9.60 18.87
N GLN A 255 -6.44 -9.28 20.11
CA GLN A 255 -7.70 -8.57 20.32
C GLN A 255 -7.66 -7.39 19.35
N GLN A 256 -8.19 -7.60 18.12
CA GLN A 256 -8.69 -6.50 17.33
C GLN A 256 -9.50 -5.70 18.33
N SER A 257 -9.12 -4.44 18.55
CA SER A 257 -9.97 -3.54 19.31
C SER A 257 -11.33 -3.69 18.65
N LYS A 258 -12.25 -4.39 19.33
CA LYS A 258 -13.58 -4.72 18.85
C LYS A 258 -14.29 -3.38 18.75
N SER A 259 -14.06 -2.65 17.66
CA SER A 259 -14.65 -1.33 17.49
C SER A 259 -16.06 -1.58 16.99
N ARG A 260 -16.93 -1.95 17.95
CA ARG A 260 -18.38 -1.94 17.76
C ARG A 260 -18.75 -0.64 17.06
N VAL A 261 -19.33 -0.74 15.87
CA VAL A 261 -19.84 0.44 15.19
C VAL A 261 -21.05 0.90 15.99
N PRO A 262 -21.03 2.10 16.58
CA PRO A 262 -22.13 2.54 17.41
C PRO A 262 -23.36 2.79 16.53
N ASP A 263 -24.56 2.54 17.07
CA ASP A 263 -25.84 2.64 16.34
C ASP A 263 -26.03 4.01 15.69
N ARG A 264 -25.57 5.10 16.34
CA ARG A 264 -25.54 6.45 15.79
C ARG A 264 -24.77 6.59 14.48
N ALA A 265 -23.68 5.83 14.31
CA ALA A 265 -22.86 5.87 13.10
C ALA A 265 -23.55 5.09 11.98
N LEU A 266 -24.13 3.93 12.28
CA LEU A 266 -24.95 3.17 11.31
C LEU A 266 -26.15 4.00 10.83
N ARG A 267 -26.85 4.65 11.76
CA ARG A 267 -27.95 5.57 11.44
C ARG A 267 -27.50 6.67 10.48
N HIS A 268 -26.35 7.28 10.74
CA HIS A 268 -25.80 8.31 9.88
C HIS A 268 -25.48 7.80 8.47
N VAL A 269 -24.86 6.62 8.36
CA VAL A 269 -24.59 5.96 7.06
C VAL A 269 -25.90 5.79 6.29
N PHE A 270 -26.95 5.28 6.95
CA PHE A 270 -28.25 5.08 6.30
C PHE A 270 -28.88 6.40 5.84
N GLU A 271 -28.86 7.44 6.68
CA GLU A 271 -29.36 8.79 6.32
C GLU A 271 -28.62 9.39 5.13
N LYS A 272 -27.29 9.29 5.10
CA LYS A 272 -26.46 9.91 4.05
C LYS A 272 -26.38 9.10 2.76
N SER A 273 -26.64 7.80 2.82
CA SER A 273 -26.70 6.95 1.62
C SER A 273 -27.81 7.35 0.63
N ARG A 274 -28.86 8.06 1.09
CA ARG A 274 -29.99 8.57 0.27
C ARG A 274 -30.60 7.54 -0.69
N GLY A 275 -30.62 6.26 -0.30
CA GLY A 275 -31.14 5.14 -1.11
C GLY A 275 -30.14 4.54 -2.13
N GLY A 276 -28.93 5.11 -2.21
CA GLY A 276 -27.79 4.58 -2.97
C GLY A 276 -26.93 3.58 -2.19
N LEU A 277 -27.43 3.05 -1.07
CA LEU A 277 -26.75 1.99 -0.34
C LEU A 277 -26.67 0.73 -1.21
N ALA A 278 -25.45 0.34 -1.59
CA ALA A 278 -25.18 -0.80 -2.46
C ALA A 278 -24.78 -2.07 -1.67
N LEU A 279 -24.17 -1.90 -0.50
CA LEU A 279 -23.74 -2.98 0.39
C LEU A 279 -24.29 -2.72 1.81
N LEU A 280 -25.08 -3.65 2.32
CA LEU A 280 -25.43 -3.70 3.73
C LEU A 280 -24.49 -4.69 4.43
N HIS A 281 -23.58 -4.20 5.26
CA HIS A 281 -22.61 -5.02 5.96
C HIS A 281 -22.67 -4.77 7.47
N PHE A 282 -22.78 -5.84 8.26
CA PHE A 282 -22.67 -5.79 9.73
C PHE A 282 -21.48 -6.63 10.19
N PRO A 283 -20.28 -6.03 10.30
CA PRO A 283 -19.13 -6.73 10.83
C PRO A 283 -19.20 -6.80 12.35
N ASP A 284 -18.81 -7.96 12.88
CA ASP A 284 -18.58 -8.23 14.29
C ASP A 284 -19.70 -7.83 15.28
N GLY A 285 -20.49 -8.82 15.70
CA GLY A 285 -21.22 -8.83 16.98
C GLY A 285 -22.31 -7.78 17.20
N SER A 286 -22.44 -6.79 16.31
CA SER A 286 -23.25 -5.59 16.51
C SER A 286 -24.31 -5.48 15.44
N ALA A 287 -25.52 -5.93 15.78
CA ALA A 287 -26.70 -5.63 15.00
C ALA A 287 -27.16 -4.18 15.26
N PRO A 288 -27.65 -3.47 14.24
CA PRO A 288 -28.35 -2.21 14.46
C PRO A 288 -29.59 -2.45 15.31
N SER A 289 -29.98 -1.45 16.10
CA SER A 289 -31.29 -1.48 16.73
C SER A 289 -32.38 -1.50 15.65
N SER A 290 -33.55 -2.07 15.98
CA SER A 290 -34.71 -2.04 15.08
C SER A 290 -35.01 -0.62 14.59
N ALA A 291 -34.93 0.38 15.49
CA ALA A 291 -35.14 1.79 15.16
C ALA A 291 -34.10 2.37 14.18
N THR A 292 -32.84 1.95 14.25
CA THR A 292 -31.81 2.37 13.30
C THR A 292 -31.97 1.68 11.96
N LEU A 293 -32.41 0.42 11.95
CA LEU A 293 -32.78 -0.27 10.73
C LEU A 293 -33.99 0.39 10.04
N GLU A 294 -35.00 0.89 10.79
CA GLU A 294 -36.14 1.62 10.20
C GLU A 294 -35.71 2.85 9.39
N VAL A 295 -34.60 3.50 9.74
CA VAL A 295 -34.08 4.65 8.97
C VAL A 295 -33.72 4.26 7.54
N LEU A 296 -33.24 3.02 7.34
CA LEU A 296 -32.98 2.47 6.02
C LEU A 296 -34.28 2.31 5.20
N PHE A 297 -35.40 2.05 5.87
CA PHE A 297 -36.73 1.86 5.26
C PHE A 297 -37.58 3.13 5.20
N ALA A 298 -37.18 4.19 5.92
CA ALA A 298 -37.88 5.48 5.94
C ALA A 298 -37.85 6.19 4.57
N HIS A 299 -36.89 5.84 3.72
CA HIS A 299 -36.76 6.35 2.35
C HIS A 299 -36.99 5.20 1.35
N ARG A 300 -37.23 5.50 0.07
CA ARG A 300 -37.47 4.51 -1.01
C ARG A 300 -36.55 3.28 -0.86
N ARG A 301 -37.07 2.07 -1.15
CA ARG A 301 -36.31 0.81 -1.05
C ARG A 301 -34.89 0.97 -1.61
N PRO A 302 -33.84 0.67 -0.82
CA PRO A 302 -32.47 0.89 -1.25
C PRO A 302 -32.11 -0.06 -2.41
N ARG A 303 -31.37 0.46 -3.40
CA ARG A 303 -30.88 -0.31 -4.55
C ARG A 303 -29.64 -1.13 -4.18
N MET A 304 -29.83 -2.12 -3.32
CA MET A 304 -28.73 -2.94 -2.81
C MET A 304 -28.33 -4.03 -3.79
N SER A 305 -27.02 -4.22 -3.87
CA SER A 305 -26.37 -5.30 -4.61
C SER A 305 -25.92 -6.44 -3.71
N SER A 306 -25.60 -6.14 -2.44
CA SER A 306 -24.97 -7.09 -1.53
C SER A 306 -25.50 -6.94 -0.10
N VAL A 307 -25.78 -8.08 0.54
CA VAL A 307 -26.20 -8.17 1.94
C VAL A 307 -25.27 -9.15 2.65
N VAL A 308 -24.50 -8.64 3.62
CA VAL A 308 -23.50 -9.41 4.38
C VAL A 308 -23.74 -9.23 5.87
N VAL A 309 -24.01 -10.32 6.56
CA VAL A 309 -24.21 -10.33 8.01
C VAL A 309 -23.31 -11.39 8.63
N ASP A 310 -22.25 -10.95 9.31
CA ASP A 310 -21.29 -11.88 9.92
C ASP A 310 -21.93 -12.77 10.99
N CYS A 311 -21.39 -13.98 11.18
CA CYS A 311 -21.93 -15.02 12.05
C CYS A 311 -22.09 -14.59 13.53
N THR A 312 -21.34 -13.59 13.97
CA THR A 312 -21.36 -13.10 15.36
C THR A 312 -22.47 -12.10 15.64
N ALA A 313 -23.12 -11.50 14.63
CA ALA A 313 -24.15 -10.50 14.85
C ALA A 313 -25.43 -11.16 15.40
N VAL A 314 -25.86 -10.77 16.60
CA VAL A 314 -27.14 -11.23 17.18
C VAL A 314 -28.27 -10.38 16.62
N LEU A 315 -29.16 -10.98 15.82
CA LEU A 315 -30.28 -10.29 15.21
C LEU A 315 -31.59 -10.75 15.84
N ASP A 316 -32.42 -9.79 16.26
CA ASP A 316 -33.79 -10.08 16.66
C ASP A 316 -34.60 -10.54 15.43
N ALA A 317 -35.59 -11.41 15.65
CA ALA A 317 -36.48 -11.92 14.60
C ALA A 317 -37.07 -10.84 13.65
N PRO A 318 -37.60 -9.69 14.12
CA PRO A 318 -38.13 -8.66 13.22
C PRO A 318 -37.05 -8.02 12.33
N VAL A 319 -35.84 -7.83 12.87
CA VAL A 319 -34.70 -7.30 12.11
C VAL A 319 -34.30 -8.29 11.02
N MET A 320 -34.21 -9.57 11.37
CA MET A 320 -33.92 -10.63 10.41
C MET A 320 -34.97 -10.70 9.30
N HIS A 321 -36.26 -10.64 9.64
CA HIS A 321 -37.34 -10.66 8.64
C HIS A 321 -37.24 -9.50 7.64
N ARG A 322 -36.88 -8.30 8.12
CA ARG A 322 -36.64 -7.15 7.24
C ARG A 322 -35.42 -7.35 6.34
N ILE A 323 -34.33 -7.91 6.85
CA ILE A 323 -33.15 -8.24 6.05
C ILE A 323 -33.51 -9.26 4.96
N LEU A 324 -34.31 -10.28 5.28
CA LEU A 324 -34.78 -11.25 4.30
C LEU A 324 -35.68 -10.62 3.23
N ASN A 325 -36.54 -9.67 3.61
CA ASN A 325 -37.32 -8.89 2.66
C ASN A 325 -36.46 -8.04 1.72
N LEU A 326 -35.33 -7.54 2.22
CA LEU A 326 -34.34 -6.85 1.39
C LEU A 326 -33.67 -7.82 0.41
N CYS A 327 -33.36 -9.04 0.85
CA CYS A 327 -32.80 -10.10 -0.01
C CYS A 327 -33.72 -10.46 -1.19
N MET A 328 -35.02 -10.19 -1.10
CA MET A 328 -35.97 -10.40 -2.20
C MET A 328 -36.00 -9.20 -3.17
N SER A 329 -34.86 -8.95 -3.83
CA SER A 329 -34.70 -7.89 -4.83
C SER A 329 -33.95 -8.39 -6.06
N PRO A 330 -34.40 -8.05 -7.28
CA PRO A 330 -33.79 -8.55 -8.52
C PRO A 330 -32.39 -8.00 -8.80
N GLN A 331 -31.92 -7.02 -8.01
CA GLN A 331 -30.60 -6.40 -8.16
C GLN A 331 -29.52 -7.06 -7.29
N ILE A 332 -29.92 -7.98 -6.41
CA ILE A 332 -29.00 -8.60 -5.47
C ILE A 332 -28.14 -9.64 -6.19
N SER A 333 -26.84 -9.49 -6.02
CA SER A 333 -25.81 -10.37 -6.56
C SER A 333 -25.05 -11.12 -5.48
N GLU A 334 -25.10 -10.67 -4.22
CA GLU A 334 -24.39 -11.29 -3.10
C GLU A 334 -25.27 -11.36 -1.84
N ILE A 335 -25.39 -12.57 -1.26
CA ILE A 335 -26.05 -12.81 0.02
C ILE A 335 -25.11 -13.63 0.89
N ARG A 336 -24.68 -13.09 2.03
CA ARG A 336 -23.90 -13.81 3.04
C ARG A 336 -24.58 -13.76 4.38
N LEU A 337 -25.16 -14.89 4.78
CA LEU A 337 -25.93 -15.07 6.01
C LEU A 337 -25.49 -16.38 6.73
N PRO A 338 -24.21 -16.50 7.13
CA PRO A 338 -23.73 -17.70 7.80
C PRO A 338 -24.29 -17.84 9.23
N TYR A 339 -24.50 -19.09 9.64
CA TYR A 339 -24.96 -19.58 10.94
C TYR A 339 -26.30 -18.98 11.40
N ARG A 340 -27.26 -18.84 10.47
CA ARG A 340 -28.59 -18.29 10.74
C ARG A 340 -29.64 -19.39 10.86
N CYS A 341 -30.08 -19.67 12.09
CA CYS A 341 -31.13 -20.65 12.35
C CYS A 341 -32.52 -20.23 11.82
N ASN A 342 -32.76 -18.94 11.61
CA ASN A 342 -34.02 -18.43 11.05
C ASN A 342 -34.19 -18.69 9.55
N LEU A 343 -33.12 -19.07 8.83
CA LEU A 343 -33.22 -19.44 7.43
C LEU A 343 -33.85 -20.83 7.31
N ASN A 344 -34.89 -20.94 6.48
CA ASN A 344 -35.56 -22.20 6.17
C ASN A 344 -35.75 -22.33 4.64
N ASN A 345 -36.32 -23.46 4.22
CA ASN A 345 -36.53 -23.76 2.81
C ASN A 345 -37.42 -22.73 2.09
N ASP A 346 -38.50 -22.30 2.75
CA ASP A 346 -39.49 -21.42 2.14
C ASP A 346 -38.91 -20.02 1.90
N VAL A 347 -38.18 -19.50 2.88
CA VAL A 347 -37.45 -18.22 2.76
C VAL A 347 -36.44 -18.30 1.63
N MET A 348 -35.64 -19.37 1.59
CA MET A 348 -34.61 -19.52 0.55
C MET A 348 -35.21 -19.72 -0.85
N ALA A 349 -36.37 -20.38 -0.97
CA ALA A 349 -37.13 -20.49 -2.20
C ALA A 349 -37.75 -19.15 -2.64
N ALA A 350 -38.20 -18.32 -1.70
CA ALA A 350 -38.68 -16.97 -2.02
C ALA A 350 -37.53 -16.08 -2.53
N ILE A 351 -36.36 -16.16 -1.90
CA ILE A 351 -35.13 -15.51 -2.37
C ILE A 351 -34.78 -16.01 -3.78
N ALA A 352 -34.80 -17.33 -4.00
CA ALA A 352 -34.55 -17.96 -5.30
C ALA A 352 -35.36 -17.40 -6.45
N CYS A 353 -36.66 -17.20 -6.25
CA CYS A 353 -37.56 -16.65 -7.26
C CYS A 353 -37.34 -15.15 -7.49
N SER A 354 -36.80 -14.45 -6.49
CA SER A 354 -36.71 -12.99 -6.49
C SER A 354 -35.34 -12.45 -6.89
N THR A 355 -34.30 -13.30 -6.97
CA THR A 355 -32.90 -12.89 -7.20
C THR A 355 -32.26 -13.59 -8.41
N PRO A 356 -32.70 -13.34 -9.65
CA PRO A 356 -32.15 -14.01 -10.84
C PRO A 356 -30.66 -13.70 -11.09
N THR A 357 -30.14 -12.61 -10.52
CA THR A 357 -28.74 -12.16 -10.68
C THR A 357 -27.80 -12.63 -9.58
N LEU A 358 -28.25 -13.54 -8.69
CA LEU A 358 -27.45 -13.98 -7.55
C LEU A 358 -26.19 -14.74 -8.01
N ARG A 359 -25.02 -14.23 -7.63
CA ARG A 359 -23.69 -14.79 -7.97
C ARG A 359 -22.97 -15.38 -6.77
N ILE A 360 -23.12 -14.77 -5.58
CA ILE A 360 -22.41 -15.14 -4.36
C ILE A 360 -23.43 -15.53 -3.29
N LEU A 361 -23.28 -16.72 -2.72
CA LEU A 361 -24.08 -17.19 -1.60
C LEU A 361 -23.23 -17.79 -0.49
N ASP A 362 -23.40 -17.28 0.73
CA ASP A 362 -22.95 -17.93 1.95
C ASP A 362 -24.12 -18.24 2.89
N ILE A 363 -24.37 -19.54 3.11
CA ILE A 363 -25.32 -20.09 4.09
C ILE A 363 -24.65 -21.13 4.98
N SER A 364 -23.35 -20.98 5.23
CA SER A 364 -22.57 -21.85 6.12
C SER A 364 -23.31 -22.06 7.45
N GLY A 365 -23.37 -23.28 7.99
CA GLY A 365 -23.99 -23.57 9.29
C GLY A 365 -25.52 -23.36 9.40
N CYS A 366 -26.22 -23.08 8.30
CA CYS A 366 -27.69 -22.88 8.30
C CYS A 366 -28.47 -24.20 8.28
N VAL A 367 -28.45 -24.94 9.40
CA VAL A 367 -28.96 -26.32 9.52
C VAL A 367 -30.40 -26.56 9.07
N ASN A 368 -31.25 -25.53 9.10
CA ASN A 368 -32.68 -25.60 8.75
C ASN A 368 -32.93 -25.49 7.23
N VAL A 369 -31.90 -25.31 6.42
CA VAL A 369 -31.98 -25.22 4.96
C VAL A 369 -31.61 -26.57 4.34
N ASN A 370 -32.55 -27.17 3.62
CA ASN A 370 -32.35 -28.38 2.85
C ASN A 370 -31.78 -28.03 1.45
N VAL A 371 -30.49 -28.31 1.30
CA VAL A 371 -29.71 -28.01 0.09
C VAL A 371 -30.29 -28.64 -1.19
N LYS A 372 -30.86 -29.85 -1.10
CA LYS A 372 -31.51 -30.51 -2.25
C LYS A 372 -32.72 -29.73 -2.76
N HIS A 373 -33.57 -29.27 -1.85
CA HIS A 373 -34.76 -28.49 -2.21
C HIS A 373 -34.35 -27.12 -2.78
N LEU A 374 -33.38 -26.48 -2.14
CA LEU A 374 -32.83 -25.21 -2.56
C LEU A 374 -32.28 -25.26 -4.00
N PHE A 375 -31.42 -26.23 -4.30
CA PHE A 375 -30.82 -26.33 -5.64
C PHE A 375 -31.81 -26.71 -6.74
N ARG A 376 -32.91 -27.41 -6.41
CA ARG A 376 -33.99 -27.62 -7.37
C ARG A 376 -34.71 -26.32 -7.69
N ALA A 377 -35.04 -25.52 -6.68
CA ALA A 377 -35.66 -24.22 -6.88
C ALA A 377 -34.75 -23.27 -7.69
N TRP A 378 -33.45 -23.22 -7.36
CA TRP A 378 -32.49 -22.40 -8.10
C TRP A 378 -32.18 -22.91 -9.50
N GLY A 379 -32.15 -24.23 -9.71
CA GLY A 379 -31.97 -24.79 -11.05
C GLY A 379 -33.06 -24.33 -12.01
N THR A 380 -34.28 -24.09 -11.54
CA THR A 380 -35.37 -23.56 -12.37
C THR A 380 -35.34 -22.04 -12.51
N THR A 381 -34.92 -21.28 -11.50
CA THR A 381 -35.05 -19.81 -11.49
C THR A 381 -33.78 -19.05 -11.87
N LEU A 382 -32.59 -19.59 -11.56
CA LEU A 382 -31.29 -18.92 -11.72
C LEU A 382 -30.49 -19.41 -12.93
N SER A 383 -31.09 -20.26 -13.77
CA SER A 383 -30.42 -20.81 -14.95
C SER A 383 -30.37 -19.80 -16.09
N ASP A 384 -29.20 -19.70 -16.74
CA ASP A 384 -29.01 -18.97 -17.99
C ASP A 384 -29.67 -19.68 -19.18
N ALA A 385 -29.59 -19.09 -20.38
CA ALA A 385 -30.10 -19.69 -21.61
C ALA A 385 -29.48 -21.07 -21.93
N LEU A 386 -28.33 -21.40 -21.32
CA LEU A 386 -27.62 -22.67 -21.47
C LEU A 386 -27.94 -23.64 -20.31
N GLY A 387 -28.89 -23.33 -19.42
CA GLY A 387 -29.30 -24.17 -18.31
C GLY A 387 -28.32 -24.23 -17.13
N SER A 388 -27.33 -23.32 -17.08
CA SER A 388 -26.33 -23.23 -16.00
C SER A 388 -26.70 -22.12 -15.03
N THR A 389 -26.53 -22.34 -13.72
CA THR A 389 -26.81 -21.27 -12.75
C THR A 389 -25.82 -20.13 -12.89
N MET A 390 -26.27 -18.90 -12.66
CA MET A 390 -25.40 -17.71 -12.62
C MET A 390 -24.47 -17.66 -11.39
N MET A 391 -24.55 -18.66 -10.51
CA MET A 391 -23.80 -18.73 -9.26
C MET A 391 -22.32 -18.98 -9.52
N GLU A 392 -21.47 -18.13 -8.93
CA GLU A 392 -20.01 -18.17 -9.05
C GLU A 392 -19.33 -18.54 -7.73
N GLU A 393 -19.89 -18.16 -6.59
CA GLU A 393 -19.33 -18.47 -5.28
C GLU A 393 -20.38 -19.09 -4.35
N LEU A 394 -20.03 -20.21 -3.73
CA LEU A 394 -20.89 -20.95 -2.82
C LEU A 394 -20.13 -21.33 -1.54
N TYR A 395 -20.64 -20.89 -0.39
CA TYR A 395 -20.09 -21.19 0.93
C TYR A 395 -21.13 -21.95 1.77
N LEU A 396 -20.73 -23.15 2.20
CA LEU A 396 -21.51 -24.15 2.92
C LEU A 396 -20.68 -24.77 4.05
N ASN A 397 -19.81 -23.99 4.69
CA ASN A 397 -18.99 -24.49 5.79
C ASN A 397 -19.90 -24.95 6.94
N ASP A 398 -19.56 -26.04 7.62
CA ASP A 398 -20.33 -26.62 8.73
C ASP A 398 -21.81 -26.90 8.41
N HIS A 399 -22.16 -27.05 7.12
CA HIS A 399 -23.55 -27.26 6.71
C HIS A 399 -23.89 -28.76 6.64
N PRO A 400 -25.02 -29.23 7.22
CA PRO A 400 -25.39 -30.65 7.21
C PRO A 400 -25.68 -31.19 5.79
N GLY A 401 -26.00 -30.30 4.86
CA GLY A 401 -26.30 -30.58 3.46
C GLY A 401 -25.12 -30.81 2.49
N ILE A 402 -23.87 -30.83 2.97
CA ILE A 402 -22.68 -31.07 2.13
C ILE A 402 -22.76 -32.42 1.38
N PRO A 403 -23.15 -33.55 2.00
CA PRO A 403 -23.25 -34.83 1.30
C PRO A 403 -24.25 -34.80 0.13
N GLU A 404 -25.39 -34.13 0.30
CA GLU A 404 -26.36 -33.95 -0.77
C GLU A 404 -25.77 -33.10 -1.91
N LEU A 405 -25.08 -32.00 -1.62
CA LEU A 405 -24.39 -31.20 -2.63
C LEU A 405 -23.49 -32.09 -3.50
N LEU A 406 -22.63 -32.90 -2.89
CA LEU A 406 -21.67 -33.75 -3.62
C LEU A 406 -22.38 -34.74 -4.55
N VAL A 407 -23.52 -35.29 -4.11
CA VAL A 407 -24.33 -36.21 -4.94
C VAL A 407 -25.04 -35.49 -6.08
N TYR A 408 -25.65 -34.33 -5.81
CA TYR A 408 -26.44 -33.61 -6.81
C TYR A 408 -25.58 -32.79 -7.77
N SER A 409 -24.39 -32.36 -7.38
CA SER A 409 -23.47 -31.60 -8.24
C SER A 409 -23.03 -32.41 -9.46
N ALA A 410 -22.98 -33.74 -9.33
CA ALA A 410 -22.69 -34.63 -10.44
C ALA A 410 -23.92 -34.95 -11.31
N LYS A 411 -25.14 -34.70 -10.80
CA LYS A 411 -26.39 -34.92 -11.53
C LYS A 411 -26.81 -33.71 -12.36
N TYR A 412 -26.51 -32.50 -11.91
CA TYR A 412 -26.99 -31.26 -12.53
C TYR A 412 -25.84 -30.44 -13.12
N SER A 413 -25.99 -29.98 -14.36
CA SER A 413 -25.07 -29.04 -15.03
C SER A 413 -25.12 -27.62 -14.46
N HIS A 414 -26.00 -27.37 -13.50
CA HIS A 414 -26.26 -26.06 -12.90
C HIS A 414 -25.01 -25.40 -12.30
N PHE A 415 -24.02 -26.16 -11.83
CA PHE A 415 -22.85 -25.60 -11.15
C PHE A 415 -21.66 -25.32 -12.07
N ARG A 416 -21.85 -25.32 -13.40
CA ARG A 416 -20.77 -25.08 -14.36
C ARG A 416 -20.08 -23.73 -14.18
N ASN A 417 -20.79 -22.68 -13.78
CA ASN A 417 -20.23 -21.34 -13.58
C ASN A 417 -19.56 -21.14 -12.21
N LEU A 418 -19.61 -22.15 -11.33
CA LEU A 418 -19.05 -22.05 -9.99
C LEU A 418 -17.52 -21.99 -10.04
N LYS A 419 -16.97 -20.91 -9.47
CA LYS A 419 -15.53 -20.61 -9.40
C LYS A 419 -14.97 -20.80 -8.00
N VAL A 420 -15.78 -20.57 -6.96
CA VAL A 420 -15.37 -20.69 -5.55
C VAL A 420 -16.34 -21.61 -4.82
N LEU A 421 -15.81 -22.64 -4.17
CA LEU A 421 -16.59 -23.56 -3.34
C LEU A 421 -15.91 -23.74 -1.98
N HIS A 422 -16.63 -23.42 -0.91
CA HIS A 422 -16.17 -23.61 0.47
C HIS A 422 -17.14 -24.55 1.19
N ILE A 423 -16.65 -25.72 1.59
CA ILE A 423 -17.38 -26.80 2.27
C ILE A 423 -16.56 -27.34 3.45
N ALA A 424 -15.85 -26.45 4.15
CA ALA A 424 -15.05 -26.81 5.31
C ALA A 424 -15.93 -27.31 6.46
N ILE A 425 -15.42 -28.26 7.23
CA ILE A 425 -16.01 -28.77 8.46
C ILE A 425 -15.09 -28.41 9.62
N ARG A 426 -15.37 -27.30 10.28
CA ARG A 426 -14.68 -26.81 11.47
C ARG A 426 -15.35 -27.30 12.75
N ASP A 427 -16.68 -27.41 12.74
CA ASP A 427 -17.45 -28.00 13.81
C ASP A 427 -17.68 -29.49 13.51
N GLN A 428 -16.86 -30.34 14.14
CA GLN A 428 -16.93 -31.79 13.99
C GLN A 428 -18.27 -32.37 14.47
N THR A 429 -19.04 -31.65 15.30
CA THR A 429 -20.39 -32.12 15.70
C THR A 429 -21.35 -32.19 14.52
N VAL A 430 -21.11 -31.43 13.44
CA VAL A 430 -21.91 -31.46 12.21
C VAL A 430 -21.89 -32.85 11.56
N PHE A 431 -20.81 -33.62 11.71
CA PHE A 431 -20.75 -35.00 11.22
C PHE A 431 -21.83 -35.90 11.84
N SER A 432 -22.24 -35.62 13.09
CA SER A 432 -23.31 -36.38 13.74
C SER A 432 -24.68 -36.20 13.07
N LEU A 433 -24.87 -35.05 12.39
CA LEU A 433 -26.08 -34.71 11.66
C LEU A 433 -26.14 -35.39 10.28
N PHE A 434 -25.01 -35.88 9.76
CA PHE A 434 -25.00 -36.61 8.51
C PHE A 434 -25.65 -38.01 8.68
N THR A 435 -26.89 -38.15 8.27
CA THR A 435 -27.60 -39.43 8.22
C THR A 435 -27.44 -40.10 6.86
N GLY A 436 -27.11 -41.40 6.81
CA GLY A 436 -27.22 -42.19 5.57
C GLY A 436 -26.07 -42.02 4.55
N LEU A 437 -24.89 -41.59 4.99
CA LEU A 437 -23.73 -41.39 4.12
C LEU A 437 -23.31 -42.63 3.31
N GLY A 438 -23.41 -43.83 3.89
CA GLY A 438 -22.98 -45.06 3.20
C GLY A 438 -23.76 -45.38 1.92
N SER A 439 -25.00 -44.91 1.77
CA SER A 439 -25.77 -45.03 0.53
C SER A 439 -25.49 -43.87 -0.45
N LEU A 440 -25.27 -42.66 0.07
CA LEU A 440 -24.86 -41.50 -0.74
C LEU A 440 -23.47 -41.70 -1.36
N PHE A 441 -22.50 -42.24 -0.62
CA PHE A 441 -21.19 -42.58 -1.15
C PHE A 441 -21.26 -43.68 -2.20
N ARG A 442 -22.02 -44.76 -1.95
CA ARG A 442 -22.28 -45.78 -2.98
C ARG A 442 -22.89 -45.19 -4.25
N TYR A 443 -23.73 -44.17 -4.14
CA TYR A 443 -24.25 -43.46 -5.30
C TYR A 443 -23.18 -42.62 -6.00
N PHE A 444 -22.39 -41.83 -5.26
CA PHE A 444 -21.29 -41.03 -5.81
C PHE A 444 -20.27 -41.89 -6.56
N LEU A 445 -19.97 -43.10 -6.04
CA LEU A 445 -19.08 -44.07 -6.69
C LEU A 445 -19.64 -44.67 -7.99
N ARG A 446 -20.95 -44.58 -8.25
CA ARG A 446 -21.63 -45.10 -9.46
C ARG A 446 -21.75 -44.07 -10.58
N ILE A 447 -21.39 -42.81 -10.33
CA ILE A 447 -21.46 -41.75 -11.33
C ILE A 447 -20.36 -42.02 -12.38
N PRO A 448 -20.63 -42.02 -13.69
CA PRO A 448 -19.62 -42.25 -14.73
C PRO A 448 -18.47 -41.22 -14.64
N ASP A 449 -17.25 -41.60 -15.04
CA ASP A 449 -16.05 -40.73 -14.97
C ASP A 449 -16.12 -39.47 -15.86
N ALA A 450 -17.09 -39.40 -16.79
CA ALA A 450 -17.18 -38.36 -17.80
C ALA A 450 -17.77 -37.00 -17.33
N GLN A 451 -18.24 -36.85 -16.09
CA GLN A 451 -18.83 -35.60 -15.59
C GLN A 451 -18.05 -35.05 -14.38
N VAL A 452 -17.20 -34.04 -14.62
CA VAL A 452 -16.64 -33.20 -13.56
C VAL A 452 -17.74 -32.26 -13.06
N PRO A 453 -18.12 -32.30 -11.76
CA PRO A 453 -19.25 -31.53 -11.24
C PRO A 453 -19.05 -30.01 -11.31
N PHE A 454 -17.79 -29.56 -11.18
CA PHE A 454 -17.42 -28.14 -11.15
C PHE A 454 -16.26 -27.88 -12.12
N PRO A 455 -16.50 -27.80 -13.44
CA PRO A 455 -15.43 -27.72 -14.43
C PRO A 455 -14.65 -26.40 -14.40
N ASN A 456 -15.27 -25.30 -13.96
CA ASN A 456 -14.66 -23.96 -13.90
C ASN A 456 -14.19 -23.57 -12.48
N LEU A 457 -14.05 -24.55 -11.58
CA LEU A 457 -13.70 -24.29 -10.20
C LEU A 457 -12.24 -23.82 -10.10
N MET A 458 -12.04 -22.66 -9.47
CA MET A 458 -10.74 -22.02 -9.29
C MET A 458 -10.27 -22.08 -7.83
N GLU A 459 -11.20 -22.11 -6.88
CA GLU A 459 -10.92 -22.18 -5.44
C GLU A 459 -11.81 -23.21 -4.74
N LEU A 460 -11.16 -24.10 -3.99
CA LEU A 460 -11.82 -25.13 -3.17
C LEU A 460 -11.29 -25.07 -1.74
N ASN A 461 -12.20 -24.93 -0.78
CA ASN A 461 -11.92 -25.11 0.64
C ASN A 461 -12.68 -26.32 1.19
N ILE A 462 -11.93 -27.29 1.69
CA ILE A 462 -12.38 -28.57 2.27
C ILE A 462 -11.69 -28.82 3.62
N ASP A 463 -11.33 -27.77 4.35
CA ASP A 463 -10.71 -27.88 5.68
C ASP A 463 -11.54 -28.79 6.60
N GLY A 464 -10.89 -29.71 7.31
CA GLY A 464 -11.51 -30.66 8.23
C GLY A 464 -12.40 -31.74 7.58
N LEU A 465 -12.70 -31.65 6.28
CA LEU A 465 -13.45 -32.69 5.55
C LEU A 465 -12.65 -33.99 5.42
N TRP A 466 -11.32 -33.87 5.36
CA TRP A 466 -10.37 -34.99 5.32
C TRP A 466 -9.89 -35.44 6.70
N ASP A 467 -10.45 -34.87 7.78
CA ASP A 467 -10.29 -35.37 9.15
C ASP A 467 -11.60 -36.00 9.61
N THR A 468 -11.62 -37.33 9.72
CA THR A 468 -12.67 -38.00 10.48
C THR A 468 -12.12 -38.39 11.83
N THR A 469 -12.21 -37.47 12.79
CA THR A 469 -11.92 -37.83 14.17
C THR A 469 -13.05 -38.71 14.72
N ILE A 470 -12.62 -39.71 15.48
CA ILE A 470 -13.26 -40.83 16.22
C ILE A 470 -14.72 -40.64 16.74
N SER A 471 -15.28 -39.44 16.75
CA SER A 471 -16.62 -39.14 17.31
C SER A 471 -17.78 -39.68 16.47
N SER A 472 -17.59 -39.90 15.17
CA SER A 472 -18.59 -40.50 14.30
C SER A 472 -18.30 -42.00 14.10
N ARG A 473 -18.79 -42.86 15.01
CA ARG A 473 -18.84 -44.33 14.80
C ARG A 473 -19.58 -44.75 13.49
N ARG A 474 -20.19 -43.79 12.78
CA ARG A 474 -20.90 -43.97 11.50
C ARG A 474 -20.02 -43.76 10.26
N PHE A 475 -18.85 -43.16 10.39
CA PHE A 475 -17.89 -43.02 9.29
C PHE A 475 -16.81 -44.09 9.46
N GLU A 476 -16.92 -45.19 8.73
CA GLU A 476 -15.81 -46.13 8.62
C GLU A 476 -14.66 -45.46 7.87
N SER A 477 -13.42 -45.62 8.34
CA SER A 477 -12.18 -45.10 7.73
C SER A 477 -11.99 -45.55 6.26
N SER A 478 -12.61 -46.67 5.87
CA SER A 478 -12.65 -47.15 4.50
C SER A 478 -13.43 -46.21 3.57
N GLN A 479 -14.54 -45.62 4.02
CA GLN A 479 -15.41 -44.76 3.21
C GLN A 479 -14.84 -43.35 3.02
N THR A 480 -14.07 -42.86 3.99
CA THR A 480 -13.39 -41.55 3.90
C THR A 480 -12.25 -41.59 2.90
N SER A 481 -11.45 -42.67 2.91
CA SER A 481 -10.39 -42.89 1.90
C SER A 481 -10.94 -42.95 0.46
N LEU A 482 -12.18 -43.46 0.29
CA LEU A 482 -12.90 -43.45 -0.98
C LEU A 482 -13.36 -42.04 -1.39
N LEU A 483 -13.82 -41.21 -0.43
CA LEU A 483 -14.15 -39.80 -0.68
C LEU A 483 -12.93 -39.01 -1.15
N VAL A 484 -11.76 -39.23 -0.54
CA VAL A 484 -10.50 -38.57 -0.95
C VAL A 484 -10.02 -39.09 -2.31
N SER A 485 -9.94 -40.41 -2.50
CA SER A 485 -9.36 -41.01 -3.73
C SER A 485 -10.20 -40.79 -4.98
N ARG A 486 -11.54 -40.75 -4.81
CA ARG A 486 -12.50 -40.42 -5.85
C ARG A 486 -13.02 -38.99 -5.73
N CYS A 487 -12.31 -38.09 -5.03
CA CYS A 487 -12.72 -36.69 -4.90
C CYS A 487 -12.69 -36.01 -6.29
N ARG A 488 -13.84 -36.00 -6.98
CA ARG A 488 -14.01 -35.36 -8.30
C ARG A 488 -14.18 -33.84 -8.22
N LEU A 489 -14.01 -33.27 -7.03
CA LEU A 489 -14.03 -31.82 -6.80
C LEU A 489 -12.77 -31.15 -7.35
N LEU A 490 -11.67 -31.90 -7.44
CA LEU A 490 -10.38 -31.40 -7.89
C LEU A 490 -10.31 -31.48 -9.41
N CYS A 491 -10.56 -30.34 -10.07
CA CYS A 491 -10.42 -30.18 -11.51
C CYS A 491 -9.04 -29.65 -11.90
N THR A 492 -8.67 -29.82 -13.16
CA THR A 492 -7.37 -29.37 -13.70
C THR A 492 -7.18 -27.85 -13.63
N GLY A 493 -8.27 -27.07 -13.66
CA GLY A 493 -8.23 -25.61 -13.58
C GLY A 493 -8.09 -25.03 -12.17
N LEU A 494 -7.94 -25.85 -11.13
CA LEU A 494 -7.95 -25.37 -9.75
C LEU A 494 -6.70 -24.56 -9.41
N HIS A 495 -6.87 -23.31 -8.96
CA HIS A 495 -5.76 -22.44 -8.58
C HIS A 495 -5.52 -22.36 -7.07
N ARG A 496 -6.55 -22.62 -6.25
CA ARG A 496 -6.47 -22.51 -4.79
C ARG A 496 -7.12 -23.72 -4.13
N LEU A 497 -6.35 -24.45 -3.33
CA LEU A 497 -6.81 -25.58 -2.54
C LEU A 497 -6.47 -25.36 -1.07
N SER A 498 -7.48 -25.51 -0.21
CA SER A 498 -7.33 -25.56 1.25
C SER A 498 -7.96 -26.84 1.78
N ALA A 499 -7.18 -27.63 2.50
CA ALA A 499 -7.55 -28.87 3.15
C ALA A 499 -6.77 -28.96 4.48
N LEU A 500 -7.08 -28.05 5.41
CA LEU A 500 -6.48 -28.09 6.74
C LEU A 500 -6.95 -29.34 7.51
N GLU A 501 -6.08 -29.86 8.37
CA GLU A 501 -6.38 -31.04 9.22
C GLU A 501 -6.70 -32.29 8.40
N SER A 502 -5.73 -32.79 7.63
CA SER A 502 -5.91 -33.92 6.71
C SER A 502 -5.29 -35.23 7.21
N SER A 503 -5.34 -35.50 8.52
CA SER A 503 -4.66 -36.64 9.17
C SER A 503 -5.06 -37.99 8.61
N SER A 504 -6.33 -38.15 8.26
CA SER A 504 -6.90 -39.44 7.87
C SER A 504 -6.76 -39.78 6.38
N ALA A 505 -6.26 -38.85 5.56
CA ALA A 505 -6.13 -39.04 4.13
C ALA A 505 -4.96 -39.97 3.77
N GLY A 506 -5.26 -41.11 3.15
CA GLY A 506 -4.26 -42.10 2.72
C GLY A 506 -3.43 -41.66 1.50
N GLN A 507 -2.25 -42.27 1.32
CA GLN A 507 -1.28 -41.84 0.30
C GLN A 507 -1.81 -41.91 -1.14
N VAL A 508 -2.45 -43.04 -1.52
CA VAL A 508 -2.98 -43.24 -2.88
C VAL A 508 -4.05 -42.21 -3.22
N ALA A 509 -4.88 -41.88 -2.23
CA ALA A 509 -5.98 -40.95 -2.36
C ALA A 509 -5.49 -39.50 -2.53
N LEU A 510 -4.47 -39.11 -1.76
CA LEU A 510 -3.84 -37.79 -1.90
C LEU A 510 -3.12 -37.65 -3.24
N TYR A 511 -2.43 -38.69 -3.71
CA TYR A 511 -1.74 -38.66 -5.00
C TYR A 511 -2.74 -38.46 -6.14
N SER A 512 -3.81 -39.28 -6.21
CA SER A 512 -4.82 -39.18 -7.27
C SER A 512 -5.56 -37.84 -7.26
N ALA A 513 -5.73 -37.25 -6.07
CA ALA A 513 -6.30 -35.92 -5.88
C ALA A 513 -5.38 -34.81 -6.41
N LEU A 514 -4.12 -34.79 -5.97
CA LEU A 514 -3.18 -33.72 -6.30
C LEU A 514 -2.69 -33.80 -7.74
N GLU A 515 -2.42 -35.00 -8.29
CA GLU A 515 -1.89 -35.18 -9.65
C GLU A 515 -2.69 -34.43 -10.73
N ARG A 516 -4.01 -34.30 -10.55
CA ARG A 516 -4.89 -33.60 -11.49
C ARG A 516 -4.73 -32.08 -11.51
N CYS A 517 -4.41 -31.47 -10.37
CA CYS A 517 -4.45 -30.01 -10.20
C CYS A 517 -3.10 -29.39 -9.82
N PHE A 518 -2.10 -30.19 -9.44
CA PHE A 518 -0.84 -29.70 -8.87
C PHE A 518 -0.11 -28.68 -9.75
N SER A 519 -0.19 -28.82 -11.08
CA SER A 519 0.45 -27.92 -12.06
C SER A 519 -0.16 -26.52 -12.15
N THR A 520 -1.43 -26.35 -11.78
CA THR A 520 -2.15 -25.08 -11.91
C THR A 520 -2.33 -24.35 -10.58
N LEU A 521 -2.01 -25.01 -9.46
CA LEU A 521 -2.15 -24.46 -8.12
C LEU A 521 -1.21 -23.27 -7.89
N ARG A 522 -1.81 -22.14 -7.51
CA ARG A 522 -1.12 -20.96 -6.95
C ARG A 522 -1.12 -20.97 -5.43
N LYS A 523 -2.11 -21.63 -4.80
CA LYS A 523 -2.21 -21.78 -3.35
C LYS A 523 -2.51 -23.23 -3.00
N LEU A 524 -1.64 -23.83 -2.19
CA LEU A 524 -1.81 -25.17 -1.64
C LEU A 524 -1.66 -25.10 -0.11
N HIS A 525 -2.78 -25.28 0.59
CA HIS A 525 -2.82 -25.35 2.05
C HIS A 525 -3.31 -26.72 2.47
N LEU A 526 -2.39 -27.56 2.94
CA LEU A 526 -2.64 -28.95 3.29
C LEU A 526 -1.87 -29.27 4.56
N THR A 527 -2.56 -29.25 5.70
CA THR A 527 -1.90 -29.39 7.02
C THR A 527 -2.19 -30.76 7.63
N ARG A 528 -1.23 -31.25 8.43
CA ARG A 528 -1.28 -32.56 9.09
C ARG A 528 -1.59 -33.73 8.15
N ALA A 529 -1.25 -33.63 6.86
CA ALA A 529 -1.47 -34.69 5.90
C ALA A 529 -0.42 -35.80 6.07
N MET A 530 -0.67 -36.73 7.00
CA MET A 530 0.24 -37.82 7.34
C MET A 530 0.51 -38.78 6.17
N GLY A 531 -0.44 -38.89 5.22
CA GLY A 531 -0.28 -39.67 4.00
C GLY A 531 0.56 -39.00 2.90
N LEU A 532 0.99 -37.75 3.06
CA LEU A 532 1.83 -37.07 2.08
C LEU A 532 3.29 -37.51 2.27
N SER A 533 3.85 -38.20 1.27
CA SER A 533 5.22 -38.76 1.34
C SER A 533 6.18 -38.07 0.37
N THR A 534 7.48 -38.12 0.68
CA THR A 534 8.56 -37.62 -0.20
C THR A 534 8.44 -38.16 -1.62
N GLN A 535 8.26 -39.48 -1.79
CA GLN A 535 8.16 -40.11 -3.10
C GLN A 535 6.95 -39.62 -3.92
N MET A 536 5.85 -39.25 -3.25
CA MET A 536 4.70 -38.65 -3.91
C MET A 536 5.03 -37.23 -4.38
N LEU A 537 5.62 -36.38 -3.53
CA LEU A 537 6.02 -35.04 -3.93
C LEU A 537 7.01 -35.07 -5.09
N LEU A 538 8.02 -35.94 -5.03
CA LEU A 538 9.01 -36.09 -6.12
C LEU A 538 8.35 -36.47 -7.45
N ARG A 539 7.31 -37.33 -7.44
CA ARG A 539 6.54 -37.67 -8.65
C ARG A 539 5.70 -36.49 -9.17
N LEU A 540 5.10 -35.72 -8.26
CA LEU A 540 4.32 -34.54 -8.62
C LEU A 540 5.21 -33.41 -9.17
N THR A 541 6.44 -33.29 -8.69
CA THR A 541 7.41 -32.26 -9.11
C THR A 541 8.25 -32.69 -10.31
N SER A 542 8.53 -33.98 -10.51
CA SER A 542 9.42 -34.45 -11.59
C SER A 542 8.92 -34.13 -12.99
N THR A 543 7.62 -33.93 -13.14
CA THR A 543 6.98 -33.59 -14.41
C THR A 543 7.06 -32.10 -14.76
N GLN A 544 7.57 -31.25 -13.85
CA GLN A 544 7.44 -29.78 -13.98
C GLN A 544 8.77 -29.04 -13.80
N GLN A 545 9.05 -28.13 -14.74
CA GLN A 545 10.21 -27.24 -14.66
C GLN A 545 10.00 -26.06 -13.69
N ALA A 546 8.76 -25.60 -13.51
CA ALA A 546 8.41 -24.53 -12.56
C ALA A 546 6.93 -24.61 -12.17
N LEU A 547 6.65 -24.51 -10.87
CA LEU A 547 5.31 -24.48 -10.29
C LEU A 547 4.85 -23.02 -10.09
N PRO A 548 3.58 -22.69 -10.40
CA PRO A 548 3.03 -21.35 -10.19
C PRO A 548 2.63 -21.07 -8.74
N LEU A 549 3.13 -21.86 -7.78
CA LEU A 549 2.82 -21.75 -6.36
C LEU A 549 3.34 -20.43 -5.78
N VAL A 550 2.41 -19.67 -5.19
CA VAL A 550 2.64 -18.39 -4.50
C VAL A 550 2.48 -18.57 -2.99
N SER A 551 1.66 -19.52 -2.56
CA SER A 551 1.33 -19.71 -1.15
C SER A 551 1.26 -21.19 -0.80
N LEU A 552 2.14 -21.62 0.11
CA LEU A 552 2.31 -23.01 0.52
C LEU A 552 2.16 -23.15 2.04
N ASP A 553 1.29 -24.06 2.49
CA ASP A 553 1.17 -24.47 3.88
C ASP A 553 1.17 -26.00 3.94
N LEU A 554 2.24 -26.57 4.47
CA LEU A 554 2.40 -28.00 4.71
C LEU A 554 2.64 -28.28 6.20
N SER A 555 2.16 -27.39 7.08
CA SER A 555 2.43 -27.52 8.51
C SER A 555 1.89 -28.84 9.08
N GLY A 556 2.70 -29.50 9.90
CA GLY A 556 2.39 -30.81 10.50
C GLY A 556 2.44 -32.00 9.52
N CYS A 557 2.89 -31.83 8.28
CA CYS A 557 3.07 -32.94 7.33
C CYS A 557 4.39 -33.69 7.60
N VAL A 558 4.39 -34.56 8.62
CA VAL A 558 5.59 -35.28 9.10
C VAL A 558 6.09 -36.35 8.12
N GLY A 559 5.25 -36.80 7.18
CA GLY A 559 5.60 -37.84 6.19
C GLY A 559 6.58 -37.40 5.09
N ILE A 560 6.96 -36.12 5.06
CA ILE A 560 7.89 -35.55 4.08
C ILE A 560 9.23 -35.25 4.76
N ASP A 561 10.31 -35.76 4.18
CA ASP A 561 11.67 -35.42 4.61
C ASP A 561 12.15 -34.05 4.06
N ALA A 562 13.28 -33.57 4.58
CA ALA A 562 13.91 -32.34 4.13
C ALA A 562 14.19 -32.32 2.61
N HIS A 563 14.56 -33.47 2.03
CA HIS A 563 14.90 -33.58 0.61
C HIS A 563 13.68 -33.31 -0.28
N GLY A 564 12.53 -33.93 0.02
CA GLY A 564 11.28 -33.72 -0.70
C GLY A 564 10.80 -32.27 -0.62
N LEU A 565 10.91 -31.65 0.56
CA LEU A 565 10.58 -30.24 0.75
C LEU A 565 11.52 -29.31 -0.03
N ALA A 566 12.83 -29.59 -0.03
CA ALA A 566 13.81 -28.81 -0.76
C ALA A 566 13.57 -28.86 -2.28
N VAL A 567 13.23 -30.05 -2.82
CA VAL A 567 12.87 -30.21 -4.24
C VAL A 567 11.60 -29.41 -4.56
N LEU A 568 10.54 -29.55 -3.75
CA LEU A 568 9.30 -28.79 -3.95
C LEU A 568 9.54 -27.28 -3.97
N VAL A 569 10.26 -26.76 -2.98
CA VAL A 569 10.59 -25.33 -2.89
C VAL A 569 11.41 -24.89 -4.10
N SER A 570 12.38 -25.69 -4.54
CA SER A 570 13.21 -25.35 -5.71
C SER A 570 12.42 -25.21 -7.02
N CYS A 571 11.27 -25.87 -7.12
CA CYS A 571 10.36 -25.75 -8.26
C CYS A 571 9.50 -24.46 -8.20
N CYS A 572 9.44 -23.75 -7.07
CA CYS A 572 8.55 -22.60 -6.87
C CYS A 572 9.32 -21.27 -6.91
N ARG A 573 9.08 -20.43 -7.93
CA ARG A 573 9.80 -19.15 -8.08
C ARG A 573 9.16 -17.98 -7.34
N ASP A 574 7.82 -17.96 -7.25
CA ASP A 574 7.05 -16.80 -6.81
C ASP A 574 6.43 -16.96 -5.41
N LEU A 575 7.09 -17.71 -4.53
CA LEU A 575 6.61 -17.92 -3.16
C LEU A 575 6.58 -16.62 -2.36
N VAL A 576 5.38 -16.26 -1.91
CA VAL A 576 5.09 -15.11 -1.03
C VAL A 576 4.80 -15.59 0.40
N TYR A 577 4.22 -16.77 0.56
CA TYR A 577 3.96 -17.38 1.87
C TYR A 577 4.35 -18.83 1.90
N VAL A 578 5.08 -19.19 2.96
CA VAL A 578 5.51 -20.55 3.24
C VAL A 578 5.32 -20.84 4.72
N ASN A 579 4.57 -21.88 5.02
CA ASN A 579 4.45 -22.43 6.37
C ASN A 579 4.81 -23.92 6.34
N LEU A 580 5.96 -24.24 6.93
CA LEU A 580 6.49 -25.60 7.09
C LEU A 580 6.66 -25.96 8.56
N SER A 581 5.89 -25.32 9.44
CA SER A 581 5.96 -25.58 10.88
C SER A 581 5.67 -27.06 11.18
N GLN A 582 6.37 -27.65 12.16
CA GLN A 582 6.20 -29.06 12.56
C GLN A 582 6.43 -30.05 11.39
N THR A 583 7.43 -29.80 10.56
CA THR A 583 7.89 -30.72 9.49
C THR A 583 9.37 -31.04 9.66
N ALA A 584 9.89 -32.00 8.90
CA ALA A 584 11.32 -32.33 8.88
C ALA A 584 12.17 -31.29 8.11
N THR A 585 11.79 -30.01 8.16
CA THR A 585 12.50 -28.92 7.49
C THR A 585 13.85 -28.67 8.17
N ASP A 586 14.93 -28.66 7.38
CA ASP A 586 16.30 -28.44 7.85
C ASP A 586 16.98 -27.27 7.10
N ASN A 587 18.30 -27.13 7.30
CA ASN A 587 19.10 -26.11 6.64
C ASN A 587 19.08 -26.20 5.10
N SER A 588 18.87 -27.39 4.51
CA SER A 588 18.86 -27.56 3.05
C SER A 588 17.66 -26.87 2.42
N VAL A 589 16.48 -26.98 3.05
CA VAL A 589 15.25 -26.30 2.62
C VAL A 589 15.40 -24.78 2.76
N LEU A 590 15.93 -24.32 3.90
CA LEU A 590 16.13 -22.88 4.14
C LEU A 590 17.18 -22.29 3.18
N SER A 591 18.20 -23.06 2.82
CA SER A 591 19.17 -22.69 1.77
C SER A 591 18.49 -22.51 0.41
N LYS A 592 17.58 -23.41 0.02
CA LYS A 592 16.79 -23.25 -1.21
C LYS A 592 15.86 -22.02 -1.19
N LEU A 593 15.23 -21.72 -0.06
CA LEU A 593 14.48 -20.46 0.09
C LEU A 593 15.40 -19.24 -0.02
N THR A 594 16.62 -19.32 0.50
CA THR A 594 17.64 -18.26 0.39
C THR A 594 18.09 -18.06 -1.06
N GLU A 595 18.29 -19.13 -1.82
CA GLU A 595 18.57 -19.08 -3.26
C GLU A 595 17.44 -18.36 -4.01
N ILE A 596 16.18 -18.72 -3.73
CA ILE A 596 15.01 -18.04 -4.32
C ILE A 596 15.08 -16.56 -4.03
N ILE A 597 15.24 -16.14 -2.77
CA ILE A 597 15.33 -14.72 -2.38
C ILE A 597 16.44 -13.97 -3.12
N ASN A 598 17.55 -14.62 -3.46
CA ASN A 598 18.63 -13.96 -4.19
C ASN A 598 18.33 -13.74 -5.70
N MET A 599 17.32 -14.41 -6.27
CA MET A 599 16.91 -14.23 -7.66
C MET A 599 16.25 -12.86 -7.90
N SER A 600 16.60 -12.18 -9.00
CA SER A 600 16.13 -10.82 -9.31
C SER A 600 14.63 -10.72 -9.59
N ASP A 601 14.03 -11.78 -10.14
CA ASP A 601 12.70 -11.70 -10.78
C ASP A 601 11.56 -12.26 -9.92
N ASN A 602 11.80 -12.63 -8.66
CA ASN A 602 10.77 -13.25 -7.82
C ASN A 602 9.81 -12.23 -7.19
N ALA A 603 8.59 -12.68 -6.87
CA ALA A 603 7.59 -11.92 -6.13
C ALA A 603 8.02 -11.49 -4.71
N GLY A 604 8.91 -12.27 -4.09
CA GLY A 604 9.52 -12.02 -2.79
C GLY A 604 8.71 -12.58 -1.61
N LEU A 605 9.38 -13.35 -0.74
CA LEU A 605 8.78 -14.02 0.41
C LEU A 605 8.38 -13.02 1.52
N GLU A 606 7.10 -12.89 1.82
CA GLU A 606 6.59 -11.98 2.86
C GLU A 606 6.42 -12.67 4.21
N VAL A 607 6.08 -13.97 4.21
CA VAL A 607 5.83 -14.74 5.44
C VAL A 607 6.51 -16.09 5.33
N LEU A 608 7.36 -16.38 6.33
CA LEU A 608 8.00 -17.67 6.49
C LEU A 608 7.75 -18.18 7.92
N ALA A 609 7.09 -19.33 8.03
CA ALA A 609 6.85 -20.00 9.30
C ALA A 609 7.50 -21.39 9.33
N LEU A 610 8.38 -21.56 10.32
CA LEU A 610 9.25 -22.71 10.53
C LEU A 610 9.20 -23.15 12.00
N ASP A 611 8.11 -22.87 12.72
CA ASP A 611 7.94 -23.24 14.13
C ASP A 611 8.17 -24.76 14.31
N THR A 612 8.98 -25.14 15.30
CA THR A 612 9.28 -26.54 15.62
C THR A 612 9.89 -27.30 14.41
N THR A 613 11.00 -26.81 13.86
CA THR A 613 11.76 -27.45 12.76
C THR A 613 13.24 -27.67 13.13
N ASP A 614 13.98 -28.40 12.30
CA ASP A 614 15.37 -28.82 12.53
C ASP A 614 16.43 -27.80 12.03
N ILE A 615 16.02 -26.57 11.73
CA ILE A 615 16.90 -25.49 11.27
C ILE A 615 17.88 -25.04 12.35
N THR A 616 19.05 -24.59 11.92
CA THR A 616 20.12 -24.10 12.82
C THR A 616 20.22 -22.57 12.80
N GLY A 617 20.78 -22.00 13.87
CA GLY A 617 21.05 -20.56 13.93
C GLY A 617 21.96 -20.03 12.81
N VAL A 618 22.84 -20.86 12.23
CA VAL A 618 23.67 -20.47 11.08
C VAL A 618 22.78 -20.18 9.86
N ALA A 619 21.90 -21.12 9.50
CA ALA A 619 21.03 -20.96 8.34
C ALA A 619 20.04 -19.80 8.50
N VAL A 620 19.55 -19.54 9.71
CA VAL A 620 18.71 -18.36 10.01
C VAL A 620 19.47 -17.05 9.75
N ARG A 621 20.75 -16.96 10.14
CA ARG A 621 21.58 -15.76 9.88
C ARG A 621 21.83 -15.57 8.40
N ASP A 622 22.13 -16.64 7.66
CA ASP A 622 22.35 -16.57 6.21
C ASP A 622 21.10 -16.11 5.46
N PHE A 623 19.94 -16.68 5.83
CA PHE A 623 18.64 -16.28 5.30
C PHE A 623 18.32 -14.80 5.61
N ALA A 624 18.53 -14.37 6.86
CA ALA A 624 18.31 -12.98 7.26
C ALA A 624 19.23 -12.01 6.49
N SER A 625 20.50 -12.38 6.32
CA SER A 625 21.49 -11.63 5.53
C SER A 625 21.08 -11.50 4.06
N ALA A 626 20.55 -12.56 3.45
CA ALA A 626 20.05 -12.50 2.07
C ALA A 626 18.83 -11.57 1.93
N CYS A 627 17.87 -11.64 2.87
CA CYS A 627 16.71 -10.75 2.90
C CYS A 627 17.14 -9.28 3.03
N ALA A 628 18.05 -9.00 3.97
CA ALA A 628 18.65 -7.69 4.19
C ALA A 628 19.32 -7.13 2.93
N LYS A 629 20.17 -7.94 2.28
CA LYS A 629 20.87 -7.56 1.04
C LYS A 629 19.90 -7.24 -0.08
N ARG A 630 18.88 -8.08 -0.30
CA ARG A 630 17.85 -7.84 -1.32
C ARG A 630 17.10 -6.54 -1.05
N TYR A 631 16.65 -6.32 0.18
CA TYR A 631 15.94 -5.11 0.57
C TYR A 631 16.76 -3.85 0.26
N CYS A 632 18.03 -3.85 0.63
CA CYS A 632 18.95 -2.74 0.36
C CYS A 632 19.14 -2.49 -1.14
N ARG A 633 19.28 -3.55 -1.95
CA ARG A 633 19.39 -3.43 -3.43
C ARG A 633 18.15 -2.80 -4.07
N ILE A 634 16.94 -3.20 -3.65
CA ILE A 634 15.68 -2.65 -4.18
C ILE A 634 15.51 -1.20 -3.73
N ARG A 635 15.89 -0.88 -2.49
CA ARG A 635 15.82 0.48 -1.97
C ARG A 635 16.80 1.42 -2.69
N SER A 636 18.01 0.95 -3.03
CA SER A 636 19.01 1.77 -3.71
C SER A 636 18.73 1.96 -5.21
N SER A 637 17.99 1.05 -5.86
CA SER A 637 17.67 1.17 -7.29
C SER A 637 16.61 2.24 -7.59
N GLY A 638 15.93 2.80 -6.58
CA GLY A 638 14.91 3.84 -6.76
C GLY A 638 13.65 3.39 -7.50
N GLN A 639 13.56 2.12 -7.90
CA GLN A 639 12.51 1.60 -8.78
C GLN A 639 11.15 1.36 -8.09
N ALA A 640 11.10 1.28 -6.76
CA ALA A 640 9.87 0.95 -6.03
C ALA A 640 9.52 2.01 -4.97
N ARG A 641 8.33 2.63 -5.10
CA ARG A 641 7.73 3.48 -4.04
C ARG A 641 7.54 2.72 -2.72
N HIS A 642 7.42 1.39 -2.78
CA HIS A 642 7.40 0.49 -1.65
C HIS A 642 8.30 -0.73 -1.94
N PRO A 643 9.53 -0.80 -1.39
CA PRO A 643 10.38 -1.97 -1.57
C PRO A 643 9.75 -3.19 -0.90
N TRP A 644 9.86 -4.36 -1.55
CA TRP A 644 9.48 -5.66 -0.97
C TRP A 644 10.09 -5.81 0.43
N ARG A 645 9.39 -6.45 1.38
CA ARG A 645 9.92 -6.76 2.71
C ARG A 645 9.39 -8.08 3.24
N LEU A 646 10.23 -8.79 3.99
CA LEU A 646 9.80 -9.90 4.85
C LEU A 646 9.01 -9.32 6.03
N GLN A 647 7.75 -9.71 6.18
CA GLN A 647 6.84 -9.20 7.22
C GLN A 647 6.89 -10.06 8.48
N LEU A 648 6.93 -11.39 8.33
CA LEU A 648 6.91 -12.34 9.42
C LEU A 648 7.94 -13.45 9.19
N LEU A 649 8.78 -13.67 10.19
CA LEU A 649 9.64 -14.84 10.32
C LEU A 649 9.29 -15.54 11.63
N ASP A 650 8.63 -16.70 11.54
CA ASP A 650 8.33 -17.53 12.70
C ASP A 650 9.33 -18.68 12.77
N ILE A 651 10.17 -18.65 13.80
CA ILE A 651 11.20 -19.63 14.12
C ILE A 651 11.04 -20.08 15.57
N ASP A 652 9.79 -20.06 16.06
CA ASP A 652 9.47 -20.44 17.42
C ASP A 652 9.79 -21.92 17.68
N ASN A 653 10.14 -22.26 18.92
CA ASN A 653 10.48 -23.62 19.37
C ASN A 653 11.54 -24.37 18.51
N CYS A 654 12.36 -23.66 17.74
CA CYS A 654 13.46 -24.26 16.98
C CYS A 654 14.66 -24.48 17.91
N THR A 655 14.79 -25.70 18.46
CA THR A 655 15.76 -26.02 19.52
C THR A 655 17.23 -25.81 19.15
N LYS A 656 17.57 -25.82 17.85
CA LYS A 656 18.94 -25.60 17.33
C LYS A 656 19.22 -24.13 16.96
N VAL A 657 18.30 -23.22 17.23
CA VAL A 657 18.46 -21.78 17.01
C VAL A 657 18.74 -21.10 18.34
N GLY A 658 20.01 -20.77 18.58
CA GLY A 658 20.43 -20.05 19.78
C GLY A 658 19.97 -18.58 19.81
N SER A 659 19.88 -18.02 21.02
CA SER A 659 19.52 -16.61 21.27
C SER A 659 20.39 -15.63 20.48
N ASP A 660 21.68 -15.91 20.34
CA ASP A 660 22.63 -15.13 19.54
C ASP A 660 22.19 -15.01 18.07
N ALA A 661 21.74 -16.11 17.47
CA ALA A 661 21.29 -16.12 16.07
C ALA A 661 20.00 -15.31 15.90
N VAL A 662 19.09 -15.39 16.88
CA VAL A 662 17.86 -14.59 16.90
C VAL A 662 18.18 -13.10 17.03
N ALA A 663 19.11 -12.72 17.91
CA ALA A 663 19.54 -11.34 18.09
C ALA A 663 20.13 -10.77 16.78
N VAL A 664 21.06 -11.51 16.15
CA VAL A 664 21.65 -11.13 14.87
C VAL A 664 20.57 -11.00 13.78
N ALA A 665 19.62 -11.93 13.70
CA ALA A 665 18.52 -11.84 12.74
C ALA A 665 17.61 -10.62 13.00
N ARG A 666 17.30 -10.31 14.27
CA ARG A 666 16.53 -9.11 14.65
C ARG A 666 17.24 -7.83 14.21
N ASP A 667 18.54 -7.73 14.45
CA ASP A 667 19.34 -6.58 14.05
C ASP A 667 19.37 -6.42 12.52
N MET A 668 19.64 -7.52 11.80
CA MET A 668 19.66 -7.56 10.34
C MET A 668 18.30 -7.30 9.68
N LEU A 669 17.18 -7.54 10.35
CA LEU A 669 15.84 -7.38 9.76
C LEU A 669 15.08 -6.16 10.34
N SER A 670 15.68 -5.46 11.30
CA SER A 670 15.10 -4.32 12.02
C SER A 670 14.60 -3.20 11.10
N PHE A 671 15.40 -2.83 10.09
CA PHE A 671 15.08 -1.76 9.13
C PHE A 671 13.90 -2.11 8.20
N MET A 672 13.57 -3.40 8.04
CA MET A 672 12.37 -3.84 7.30
C MET A 672 11.10 -3.82 8.17
N ARG A 673 11.25 -3.68 9.50
CA ARG A 673 10.19 -3.88 10.50
C ARG A 673 9.60 -5.29 10.43
N THR A 674 10.45 -6.29 10.17
CA THR A 674 10.05 -7.70 10.19
C THR A 674 9.70 -8.12 11.61
N ARG A 675 8.57 -8.80 11.78
CA ARG A 675 8.21 -9.42 13.06
C ARG A 675 8.87 -10.80 13.13
N ILE A 676 9.67 -11.03 14.15
CA ILE A 676 10.31 -12.33 14.40
C ILE A 676 9.63 -12.97 15.61
N LEU A 677 9.00 -14.12 15.42
CA LEU A 677 8.47 -14.95 16.50
C LEU A 677 9.54 -15.97 16.88
N ALA A 678 10.00 -15.88 18.13
CA ALA A 678 10.98 -16.77 18.74
C ALA A 678 10.77 -16.67 20.25
N SER A 679 10.10 -17.66 20.85
CA SER A 679 10.22 -17.88 22.29
C SER A 679 11.61 -18.41 22.53
N ILE A 680 12.43 -17.58 23.18
CA ILE A 680 13.74 -18.01 23.63
C ILE A 680 13.43 -18.90 24.83
N ALA A 681 13.72 -20.19 24.73
CA ALA A 681 13.82 -21.02 25.90
C ALA A 681 15.05 -20.49 26.67
N ASP A 682 14.78 -19.67 27.69
CA ASP A 682 15.79 -19.24 28.66
C ASP A 682 16.36 -20.45 29.41
#